data_AF-A0A940N689-F1
#
_entry.id   AF-A0A940N689-F1
#
_cell.length_a   1.000
_cell.length_b   1.000
_cell.length_c   1.000
_cell.angle_alpha   90.00
_cell.angle_beta   90.00
_cell.angle_gamma   90.00
#
_symmetry.space_group_name_H-M   'P 1'
#
loop_
_entity.id
_entity.type
_entity.pdbx_description
1 polymer ?
#
loop_
_entity_poly.entity_id
_entity_poly.type
_entity_poly.pdbx_seq_one_letter_code
_entity_poly.pdbx_strand_id
1 'polypeptide(L)'
;MTRARQDLSRQEVLDQEGVLAITRRRVPTPGTEPGANARDEEDVFVAVFDDGSVAAFNGHVDLGTGIRTALAQIVAEELDVPLEAVTMVLGHTGRAPDQGPTIASETIQISAVPLRQAAAEARRALLAIAAARLGTEDLSVRDGVVAAPNGRGLSYAELLQGAREVVPLSGTAPLKRVEDYRVVGQPVPRVDIPAKATGGLTFVHDVRLPGMLHGRVVRPPYAGLDAGAFVGSSLLSVDRDSVAHIPGLVDVVVVGDFVGVVAEREEEAARAARDLRVAWKAFSAPAGLEDVERALRENPSVRRVLKDTEDVDAALEGAAKRMPRTYSWPYHMHGSIGPSCAVADLAEGVLRVWSGSQNPHMLRAALSRLMAMPETRIEITRLEAAGCYGRNCADDVCGDAALLSRAVGRPVRVQLTREQEHLWEPKGAAQLIDVDGGLDGAGSVAAYDFVSRYPSNDAPLLGLLLTGVVKPEPAVLQMGDRTAIPPYDYPSMRIAVEDMPPIVRASWMRGVSSLPSTFAHESWIDECAAEAGVDPVEYRLRYLHDPRAIDLVKAVAERAGWERRTGPRMKAEGDILRGQGFAYALYVHSAFPGYGAAWAAWVAEVEVNRRTGVVTATRIVTGHDAGLMINPAGVKHQVHGNVIQATSRVLKERVPFENGLIAAQEWGGYPILDFREVPEIEVMMMDRQDQPPLGSGESASVPSAAAIANAIFDATGVRFRKVPFTPEVIREGLQPVVQAEAKRRRRRWFAGLGGLAGGLLVAAGAAVGWASAMAPVRPPGADVFSAAQIERGRLLAAVGNCAGCHTVSGGAANAGGLGLETPFGTVYATNITPDAETGIGAYSPAAFERAMRQGIARDGRHLYPAFPYTAYSGMTDEDLLALYAYLMAQAPVRNVAPETRLAFPYNIRPLLAGWNLLFHRPGVMEADPARSAEWNRGNYLVNALGHCGACHTPRNALGAEKRSATFAGAVVEGWEAPALNALSRSPVPWSEADFFDYLRTGHSANHGVAAGSMAPVVAKLQALPDPDIRAMAHYLASLNPAPAAVDPVALVSAASVAPRQGLSEGARLFQGACAACHGGGAQEGPEVALALNSNVHSDRPDNLVRTILEGIRPAIPGHGEMPGFRGSLSDRQVTELAAFIRGNFAPGRPAWGDLPKAVARLRNAAPH
;
A
#
# COMPACT_ATOMS: atom_id res chain seq x y z
N MET A 1 -1.23 3.86 43.16
CA MET A 1 -0.87 2.79 42.20
C MET A 1 -0.56 1.56 43.05
N THR A 2 -1.18 0.41 42.78
CA THR A 2 -0.90 -0.83 43.55
C THR A 2 0.53 -1.29 43.32
N ARG A 3 1.08 -2.11 44.23
CA ARG A 3 2.46 -2.63 44.12
C ARG A 3 2.65 -3.46 42.86
N ALA A 4 1.67 -4.27 42.47
CA ALA A 4 1.71 -5.05 41.22
C ALA A 4 1.75 -4.20 39.93
N ARG A 5 1.39 -2.91 39.99
CA ARG A 5 1.44 -2.00 38.83
C ARG A 5 2.74 -1.19 38.76
N GLN A 6 3.60 -1.28 39.77
CA GLN A 6 4.89 -0.60 39.76
C GLN A 6 5.81 -1.20 38.69
N ASP A 7 6.71 -0.37 38.16
CA ASP A 7 7.68 -0.77 37.14
C ASP A 7 8.93 -1.39 37.76
N LEU A 8 8.75 -2.55 38.42
CA LEU A 8 9.82 -3.25 39.13
C LEU A 8 10.50 -4.30 38.23
N SER A 9 11.83 -4.32 38.22
CA SER A 9 12.66 -5.41 37.70
C SER A 9 12.45 -6.71 38.50
N ARG A 10 12.90 -7.86 37.96
CA ARG A 10 12.81 -9.14 38.68
C ARG A 10 13.50 -9.07 40.05
N GLN A 11 14.71 -8.50 40.08
CA GLN A 11 15.48 -8.37 41.31
C GLN A 11 14.78 -7.44 42.31
N GLU A 12 14.24 -6.31 41.85
CA GLU A 12 13.49 -5.41 42.74
C GLU A 12 12.26 -6.10 43.32
N VAL A 13 11.52 -6.91 42.55
CA VAL A 13 10.41 -7.73 43.07
C VAL A 13 10.90 -8.68 44.16
N LEU A 14 12.04 -9.36 43.94
CA LEU A 14 12.60 -10.31 44.92
C LEU A 14 13.10 -9.63 46.19
N ASP A 15 13.50 -8.35 46.12
CA ASP A 15 14.04 -7.57 47.24
C ASP A 15 12.98 -6.79 48.03
N GLN A 16 11.74 -6.76 47.56
CA GLN A 16 10.62 -6.16 48.30
C GLN A 16 10.36 -6.89 49.63
N GLU A 17 9.97 -6.14 50.67
CA GLU A 17 9.28 -6.70 51.84
C GLU A 17 7.78 -6.85 51.56
N GLY A 18 7.09 -7.74 52.25
CA GLY A 18 5.66 -7.96 52.07
C GLY A 18 5.32 -8.63 50.75
N VAL A 19 6.12 -9.61 50.33
CA VAL A 19 5.97 -10.29 49.02
C VAL A 19 6.17 -11.80 49.16
N LEU A 20 5.34 -12.54 48.42
CA LEU A 20 5.59 -13.95 48.07
C LEU A 20 5.86 -14.03 46.58
N ALA A 21 7.05 -14.46 46.19
CA ALA A 21 7.45 -14.63 44.79
C ALA A 21 7.71 -16.10 44.45
N ILE A 22 7.16 -16.56 43.33
CA ILE A 22 7.41 -17.90 42.80
C ILE A 22 8.41 -17.80 41.66
N THR A 23 9.54 -18.48 41.82
CA THR A 23 10.68 -18.39 40.90
C THR A 23 11.01 -19.73 40.26
N ARG A 24 11.68 -19.69 39.12
CA ARG A 24 12.34 -20.85 38.55
C ARG A 24 13.71 -20.44 38.06
N ARG A 25 14.72 -21.28 38.33
CA ARG A 25 16.05 -21.07 37.76
C ARG A 25 15.93 -21.06 36.23
N ARG A 26 16.45 -20.01 35.61
CA ARG A 26 16.43 -19.79 34.17
C ARG A 26 17.14 -20.95 33.49
N VAL A 27 16.46 -21.56 32.53
CA VAL A 27 17.06 -22.53 31.63
C VAL A 27 17.64 -21.74 30.45
N PRO A 28 18.93 -21.86 30.13
CA PRO A 28 19.50 -21.17 28.98
C PRO A 28 18.78 -21.58 27.68
N THR A 29 18.28 -20.61 26.93
CA THR A 29 17.70 -20.86 25.59
C THR A 29 18.84 -21.03 24.58
N PRO A 30 18.84 -22.05 23.69
CA PRO A 30 19.88 -22.19 22.66
C PRO A 30 20.03 -20.91 21.83
N GLY A 31 21.27 -20.38 21.74
CA GLY A 31 21.58 -19.14 21.01
C GLY A 31 21.54 -17.86 21.85
N THR A 32 21.20 -17.94 23.14
CA THR A 32 21.40 -16.84 24.11
C THR A 32 22.72 -17.03 24.85
N GLU A 33 23.45 -15.94 25.13
CA GLU A 33 24.65 -16.03 25.97
C GLU A 33 24.24 -16.39 27.42
N PRO A 34 24.94 -17.33 28.09
CA PRO A 34 24.77 -17.54 29.52
C PRO A 34 25.03 -16.23 30.26
N GLY A 35 24.04 -15.75 31.03
CA GLY A 35 24.15 -14.50 31.76
C GLY A 35 25.38 -14.48 32.67
N ALA A 36 26.27 -13.49 32.48
CA ALA A 36 27.50 -13.33 33.25
C ALA A 36 27.29 -12.86 34.71
N ASN A 37 26.04 -12.77 35.19
CA ASN A 37 25.69 -12.36 36.54
C ASN A 37 24.79 -13.41 37.22
N ALA A 38 25.21 -13.89 38.40
CA ALA A 38 24.43 -14.78 39.26
C ALA A 38 23.06 -14.19 39.70
N ARG A 39 22.84 -12.88 39.51
CA ARG A 39 21.59 -12.17 39.83
C ARG A 39 20.53 -12.22 38.71
N ASP A 40 20.86 -12.78 37.55
CA ASP A 40 19.98 -12.90 36.37
C ASP A 40 19.55 -14.36 36.12
N GLU A 41 19.71 -15.22 37.14
CA GLU A 41 19.49 -16.66 37.08
C GLU A 41 18.07 -17.10 37.45
N GLU A 42 17.21 -16.24 37.99
CA GLU A 42 15.85 -16.61 38.39
C GLU A 42 14.77 -15.83 37.65
N ASP A 43 13.90 -16.56 36.96
CA ASP A 43 12.67 -16.01 36.38
C ASP A 43 11.57 -15.99 37.44
N VAL A 44 10.89 -14.84 37.60
CA VAL A 44 9.69 -14.71 38.44
C VAL A 44 8.46 -14.99 37.59
N PHE A 45 7.54 -15.83 38.07
CA PHE A 45 6.29 -16.13 37.37
C PHE A 45 5.08 -15.45 38.02
N VAL A 46 5.00 -15.47 39.35
CA VAL A 46 3.91 -14.87 40.14
C VAL A 46 4.52 -14.20 41.36
N ALA A 47 4.05 -13.00 41.68
CA ALA A 47 4.35 -12.29 42.91
C ALA A 47 3.05 -11.80 43.54
N VAL A 48 2.78 -12.19 44.79
CA VAL A 48 1.65 -11.73 45.59
C VAL A 48 2.18 -10.72 46.62
N PHE A 49 1.55 -9.55 46.72
CA PHE A 49 1.97 -8.49 47.62
C PHE A 49 1.05 -8.36 48.83
N ASP A 50 1.58 -7.76 49.90
CA ASP A 50 0.86 -7.45 51.15
C ASP A 50 -0.21 -6.35 51.02
N ASP A 51 -0.35 -5.71 49.85
CA ASP A 51 -1.49 -4.85 49.49
C ASP A 51 -2.63 -5.62 48.81
N GLY A 52 -2.50 -6.95 48.70
CA GLY A 52 -3.45 -7.86 48.06
C GLY A 52 -3.37 -7.90 46.53
N SER A 53 -2.49 -7.10 45.92
CA SER A 53 -2.28 -7.14 44.47
C SER A 53 -1.35 -8.28 44.04
N VAL A 54 -1.53 -8.75 42.81
CA VAL A 54 -0.76 -9.85 42.22
C VAL A 54 -0.13 -9.38 40.92
N ALA A 55 1.19 -9.54 40.79
CA ALA A 55 1.89 -9.41 39.51
C ALA A 55 2.17 -10.80 38.94
N ALA A 56 1.90 -10.99 37.65
CA ALA A 56 2.17 -12.25 36.96
C ALA A 56 2.92 -11.98 35.65
N PHE A 57 3.91 -12.81 35.34
CA PHE A 57 4.90 -12.55 34.31
C PHE A 57 4.88 -13.67 33.26
N ASN A 58 4.81 -13.29 31.98
CA ASN A 58 4.87 -14.23 30.88
C ASN A 58 5.64 -13.61 29.69
N GLY A 59 6.51 -14.40 29.08
CA GLY A 59 7.39 -13.97 27.99
C GLY A 59 6.67 -13.68 26.68
N HIS A 60 5.53 -14.34 26.45
CA HIS A 60 4.69 -14.09 25.28
C HIS A 60 3.96 -12.75 25.41
N VAL A 61 3.57 -12.20 24.26
CA VAL A 61 3.00 -10.86 24.15
C VAL A 61 1.61 -10.88 23.53
N ASP A 62 0.72 -10.00 24.00
CA ASP A 62 -0.65 -9.93 23.48
C ASP A 62 -0.74 -9.21 22.14
N LEU A 63 -0.82 -9.95 21.04
CA LEU A 63 -0.88 -9.42 19.67
C LEU A 63 -2.27 -8.91 19.27
N GLY A 64 -3.09 -8.50 20.25
CA GLY A 64 -4.49 -8.18 20.06
C GLY A 64 -5.41 -9.40 20.14
N THR A 65 -4.92 -10.52 20.67
CA THR A 65 -5.64 -11.80 20.78
C THR A 65 -6.37 -11.96 22.12
N GLY A 66 -6.11 -11.07 23.09
CA GLY A 66 -6.74 -11.09 24.41
C GLY A 66 -6.06 -12.04 25.40
N ILE A 67 -4.87 -12.54 25.08
CA ILE A 67 -4.10 -13.44 25.97
C ILE A 67 -3.73 -12.77 27.29
N ARG A 68 -3.59 -11.44 27.36
CA ARG A 68 -3.38 -10.74 28.64
C ARG A 68 -4.54 -11.02 29.61
N THR A 69 -5.77 -11.05 29.08
CA THR A 69 -6.97 -11.33 29.87
C THR A 69 -7.03 -12.81 30.23
N ALA A 70 -6.78 -13.71 29.29
CA ALA A 70 -6.81 -15.16 29.53
C ALA A 70 -5.74 -15.61 30.55
N LEU A 71 -4.50 -15.11 30.45
CA LEU A 71 -3.45 -15.41 31.42
C LEU A 71 -3.79 -14.86 32.81
N ALA A 72 -4.40 -13.68 32.90
CA ALA A 72 -4.88 -13.13 34.16
C ALA A 72 -5.99 -14.02 34.78
N GLN A 73 -6.91 -14.55 33.98
CA GLN A 73 -7.94 -15.49 34.46
C GLN A 73 -7.32 -16.78 35.01
N ILE A 74 -6.30 -17.34 34.35
CA ILE A 74 -5.59 -18.53 34.83
C ILE A 74 -4.99 -18.27 36.22
N VAL A 75 -4.30 -17.14 36.37
CA VAL A 75 -3.66 -16.77 37.64
C VAL A 75 -4.71 -16.49 38.73
N ALA A 76 -5.75 -15.73 38.40
CA ALA A 76 -6.83 -15.40 39.33
C ALA A 76 -7.59 -16.66 39.80
N GLU A 77 -7.89 -17.57 38.88
CA GLU A 77 -8.54 -18.84 39.18
C GLU A 77 -7.69 -19.70 40.12
N GLU A 78 -6.42 -19.90 39.81
CA GLU A 78 -5.53 -20.73 40.63
C GLU A 78 -5.11 -20.03 41.94
N LEU A 79 -5.19 -18.71 42.06
CA LEU A 79 -4.96 -18.04 43.35
C LEU A 79 -6.23 -17.85 44.17
N ASP A 80 -7.41 -18.15 43.61
CA ASP A 80 -8.71 -17.79 44.21
C ASP A 80 -8.79 -16.30 44.58
N VAL A 81 -8.34 -15.42 43.69
CA VAL A 81 -8.43 -13.95 43.85
C VAL A 81 -9.32 -13.32 42.78
N PRO A 82 -9.87 -12.12 43.01
CA PRO A 82 -10.58 -11.37 41.97
C PRO A 82 -9.66 -11.06 40.77
N LEU A 83 -10.22 -11.06 39.56
CA LEU A 83 -9.44 -10.83 38.32
C LEU A 83 -8.72 -9.48 38.34
N GLU A 84 -9.35 -8.45 38.90
CA GLU A 84 -8.83 -7.09 39.03
C GLU A 84 -7.60 -6.97 39.94
N ALA A 85 -7.36 -7.97 40.81
CA ALA A 85 -6.16 -8.03 41.64
C ALA A 85 -4.92 -8.42 40.81
N VAL A 86 -5.10 -9.05 39.65
CA VAL A 86 -4.01 -9.56 38.82
C VAL A 86 -3.58 -8.55 37.77
N THR A 87 -2.30 -8.21 37.76
CA THR A 87 -1.64 -7.41 36.74
C THR A 87 -0.64 -8.27 35.96
N MET A 88 -0.86 -8.43 34.66
CA MET A 88 0.05 -9.17 33.79
C MET A 88 1.16 -8.27 33.25
N VAL A 89 2.42 -8.71 33.39
CA VAL A 89 3.61 -8.13 32.77
C VAL A 89 4.02 -9.02 31.60
N LEU A 90 3.93 -8.48 30.39
CA LEU A 90 4.18 -9.18 29.13
C LEU A 90 5.23 -8.43 28.30
N GLY A 91 6.14 -9.15 27.64
CA GLY A 91 7.01 -8.58 26.61
C GLY A 91 8.07 -7.58 27.07
N HIS A 92 8.54 -7.72 28.32
CA HIS A 92 9.65 -6.93 28.83
C HIS A 92 10.86 -7.83 29.12
N THR A 93 11.96 -7.66 28.39
CA THR A 93 13.09 -8.63 28.43
C THR A 93 13.82 -8.68 29.78
N GLY A 94 13.78 -7.59 30.55
CA GLY A 94 14.32 -7.52 31.92
C GLY A 94 13.37 -8.00 33.03
N ARG A 95 12.09 -8.30 32.72
CA ARG A 95 11.05 -8.57 33.74
C ARG A 95 10.32 -9.88 33.52
N ALA A 96 9.92 -10.16 32.27
CA ALA A 96 9.20 -11.37 31.90
C ALA A 96 10.16 -12.52 31.57
N PRO A 97 9.83 -13.78 31.90
CA PRO A 97 10.68 -14.93 31.57
C PRO A 97 10.93 -15.02 30.05
N ASP A 98 12.10 -15.54 29.65
CA ASP A 98 12.30 -15.92 28.25
C ASP A 98 11.57 -17.24 27.99
N GLN A 99 10.45 -17.15 27.27
CA GLN A 99 9.63 -18.31 26.88
C GLN A 99 9.62 -18.49 25.36
N GLY A 100 10.52 -17.83 24.64
CA GLY A 100 10.54 -17.84 23.19
C GLY A 100 9.51 -16.89 22.54
N PRO A 101 9.33 -17.02 21.21
CA PRO A 101 8.46 -16.15 20.42
C PRO A 101 6.97 -16.45 20.61
N THR A 102 6.10 -15.43 20.43
CA THR A 102 4.65 -15.64 20.45
C THR A 102 4.17 -16.18 19.09
N ILE A 103 4.14 -17.51 18.94
CA ILE A 103 3.81 -18.18 17.66
C ILE A 103 2.95 -19.43 17.84
N ALA A 104 2.50 -19.99 16.71
CA ALA A 104 1.99 -21.35 16.60
C ALA A 104 0.81 -21.68 17.55
N SER A 105 0.11 -20.65 18.02
CA SER A 105 -0.94 -20.77 19.04
C SER A 105 -0.48 -21.35 20.39
N GLU A 106 0.81 -21.21 20.73
CA GLU A 106 1.44 -21.85 21.89
C GLU A 106 1.17 -21.17 23.24
N THR A 107 0.71 -19.91 23.27
CA THR A 107 0.64 -19.16 24.54
C THR A 107 -0.15 -19.89 25.63
N ILE A 108 -1.38 -20.31 25.33
CA ILE A 108 -2.23 -21.01 26.31
C ILE A 108 -1.84 -22.49 26.41
N GLN A 109 -1.49 -23.13 25.29
CA GLN A 109 -1.19 -24.56 25.24
C GLN A 109 0.14 -24.92 25.95
N ILE A 110 1.13 -24.03 25.90
CA ILE A 110 2.51 -24.28 26.33
C ILE A 110 2.96 -23.27 27.39
N SER A 111 3.01 -21.97 27.05
CA SER A 111 3.66 -20.97 27.92
C SER A 111 2.89 -20.68 29.21
N ALA A 112 1.57 -20.94 29.23
CA ALA A 112 0.71 -20.72 30.38
C ALA A 112 0.80 -21.85 31.42
N VAL A 113 1.30 -23.04 31.05
CA VAL A 113 1.46 -24.18 31.97
C VAL A 113 2.32 -23.84 33.18
N PRO A 114 3.57 -23.33 33.04
CA PRO A 114 4.39 -22.96 34.20
C PRO A 114 3.79 -21.79 34.99
N LEU A 115 3.08 -20.87 34.33
CA LEU A 115 2.39 -19.76 35.02
C LEU A 115 1.26 -20.27 35.92
N ARG A 116 0.44 -21.20 35.41
CA ARG A 116 -0.63 -21.86 36.16
C ARG A 116 -0.09 -22.62 37.36
N GLN A 117 0.99 -23.39 37.16
CA GLN A 117 1.67 -24.12 38.23
C GLN A 117 2.23 -23.16 39.30
N ALA A 118 2.79 -22.02 38.88
CA ALA A 118 3.28 -21.00 39.81
C ALA A 118 2.15 -20.37 40.64
N ALA A 119 0.99 -20.11 40.04
CA ALA A 119 -0.18 -19.62 40.78
C ALA A 119 -0.66 -20.65 41.83
N ALA A 120 -0.72 -21.94 41.47
CA ALA A 120 -1.06 -23.00 42.42
C ALA A 120 -0.01 -23.16 43.55
N GLU A 121 1.28 -22.98 43.22
CA GLU A 121 2.39 -23.00 44.19
C GLU A 121 2.28 -21.84 45.18
N ALA A 122 1.97 -20.63 44.71
CA ALA A 122 1.71 -19.48 45.56
C ALA A 122 0.50 -19.71 46.48
N ARG A 123 -0.61 -20.26 45.97
CA ARG A 123 -1.77 -20.64 46.80
C ARG A 123 -1.38 -21.64 47.89
N ARG A 124 -0.59 -22.66 47.55
CA ARG A 124 -0.09 -23.68 48.50
C ARG A 124 0.77 -23.06 49.60
N ALA A 125 1.69 -22.17 49.25
CA ALA A 125 2.53 -21.45 50.22
C ALA A 125 1.70 -20.56 51.14
N LEU A 126 0.73 -19.81 50.60
CA LEU A 126 -0.17 -18.96 51.40
C LEU A 126 -1.04 -19.78 52.36
N LEU A 127 -1.55 -20.94 51.93
CA LEU A 127 -2.29 -21.86 52.78
C LEU A 127 -1.42 -22.43 53.91
N ALA A 128 -0.14 -22.72 53.65
CA ALA A 128 0.78 -23.18 54.70
C ALA A 128 1.02 -22.09 55.77
N ILE A 129 1.21 -20.83 55.33
CA ILE A 129 1.34 -19.68 56.25
C ILE A 129 0.04 -19.48 57.05
N ALA A 130 -1.11 -19.57 56.39
CA ALA A 130 -2.42 -19.45 57.03
C ALA A 130 -2.69 -20.57 58.04
N ALA A 131 -2.34 -21.83 57.71
CA ALA A 131 -2.51 -22.97 58.60
C ALA A 131 -1.72 -22.80 59.90
N ALA A 132 -0.48 -22.32 59.80
CA ALA A 132 0.35 -22.00 60.96
C ALA A 132 -0.26 -20.88 61.85
N ARG A 133 -0.91 -19.87 61.25
CA ARG A 133 -1.52 -18.74 61.98
C ARG A 133 -2.93 -19.04 62.53
N LEU A 134 -3.71 -19.86 61.82
CA LEU A 134 -5.08 -20.20 62.17
C LEU A 134 -5.16 -21.47 63.04
N GLY A 135 -4.11 -22.30 63.03
CA GLY A 135 -3.99 -23.52 63.83
C GLY A 135 -4.76 -24.73 63.26
N THR A 136 -5.02 -24.74 61.94
CA THR A 136 -5.75 -25.82 61.26
C THR A 136 -5.34 -25.92 59.79
N GLU A 137 -5.32 -27.13 59.24
CA GLU A 137 -5.10 -27.40 57.81
C GLU A 137 -6.41 -27.46 57.01
N ASP A 138 -7.55 -27.64 57.69
CA ASP A 138 -8.88 -27.51 57.08
C ASP A 138 -9.15 -26.03 56.82
N LEU A 139 -8.92 -25.59 55.58
CA LEU A 139 -8.97 -24.19 55.14
C LEU A 139 -9.67 -24.10 53.79
N SER A 140 -10.40 -23.01 53.60
CA SER A 140 -10.99 -22.64 52.30
C SER A 140 -10.45 -21.29 51.86
N VAL A 141 -10.36 -21.06 50.54
CA VAL A 141 -9.96 -19.77 49.98
C VAL A 141 -11.11 -19.22 49.14
N ARG A 142 -11.41 -17.94 49.34
CA ARG A 142 -12.40 -17.21 48.57
C ARG A 142 -11.93 -15.76 48.42
N ASP A 143 -11.81 -15.29 47.19
CA ASP A 143 -11.52 -13.88 46.86
C ASP A 143 -10.29 -13.33 47.63
N GLY A 144 -9.23 -14.14 47.73
CA GLY A 144 -7.98 -13.82 48.43
C GLY A 144 -8.05 -13.90 49.97
N VAL A 145 -9.14 -14.42 50.53
CA VAL A 145 -9.34 -14.61 51.96
C VAL A 145 -9.32 -16.10 52.28
N VAL A 146 -8.40 -16.50 53.17
CA VAL A 146 -8.32 -17.86 53.72
C VAL A 146 -9.18 -17.93 54.98
N ALA A 147 -10.13 -18.85 55.03
CA ALA A 147 -11.05 -19.03 56.16
C ALA A 147 -10.96 -20.45 56.74
N ALA A 148 -10.91 -20.52 58.07
CA ALA A 148 -11.02 -21.75 58.84
C ALA A 148 -12.50 -22.07 59.18
N PRO A 149 -12.85 -23.35 59.44
CA PRO A 149 -14.21 -23.77 59.80
C PRO A 149 -14.81 -23.06 61.02
N ASN A 150 -13.95 -22.55 61.91
CA ASN A 150 -14.35 -21.80 63.10
C ASN A 150 -14.74 -20.33 62.81
N GLY A 151 -14.74 -19.91 61.55
CA GLY A 151 -15.11 -18.57 61.11
C GLY A 151 -13.99 -17.52 61.19
N ARG A 152 -12.79 -17.87 61.67
CA ARG A 152 -11.61 -16.99 61.59
C ARG A 152 -11.06 -17.01 60.17
N GLY A 153 -10.67 -15.85 59.64
CA GLY A 153 -10.03 -15.76 58.33
C GLY A 153 -8.95 -14.69 58.27
N LEU A 154 -8.04 -14.84 57.31
CA LEU A 154 -6.95 -13.91 57.01
C LEU A 154 -6.87 -13.72 55.50
N SER A 155 -6.77 -12.47 55.06
CA SER A 155 -6.48 -12.12 53.67
C SER A 155 -5.03 -12.43 53.31
N TYR A 156 -4.73 -12.61 52.03
CA TYR A 156 -3.36 -12.73 51.54
C TYR A 156 -2.49 -11.54 51.95
N ALA A 157 -3.08 -10.33 51.99
CA ALA A 157 -2.44 -9.13 52.49
C ALA A 157 -1.95 -9.29 53.95
N GLU A 158 -2.83 -9.73 54.85
CA GLU A 158 -2.49 -9.96 56.27
C GLU A 158 -1.48 -11.09 56.45
N LEU A 159 -1.53 -12.14 55.62
CA LEU A 159 -0.58 -13.24 55.65
C LEU A 159 0.84 -12.80 55.29
N LEU A 160 0.96 -11.86 54.35
CA LEU A 160 2.25 -11.41 53.82
C LEU A 160 2.80 -10.16 54.52
N GLN A 161 2.05 -9.52 55.42
CA GLN A 161 2.50 -8.31 56.11
C GLN A 161 3.87 -8.51 56.79
N GLY A 162 4.89 -7.79 56.31
CA GLY A 162 6.27 -7.89 56.79
C GLY A 162 7.02 -9.19 56.46
N ALA A 163 6.42 -10.07 55.64
CA ALA A 163 7.03 -11.33 55.21
C ALA A 163 7.76 -11.16 53.86
N ARG A 164 8.85 -11.89 53.66
CA ARG A 164 9.54 -12.00 52.37
C ARG A 164 9.75 -13.48 52.07
N GLU A 165 8.92 -14.02 51.19
CA GLU A 165 8.89 -15.43 50.85
C GLU A 165 9.28 -15.61 49.37
N VAL A 166 10.33 -16.39 49.11
CA VAL A 166 10.75 -16.74 47.74
C VAL A 166 10.72 -18.26 47.64
N VAL A 167 9.82 -18.78 46.80
CA VAL A 167 9.55 -20.21 46.70
C VAL A 167 9.87 -20.70 45.28
N PRO A 168 10.76 -21.70 45.12
CA PRO A 168 11.02 -22.27 43.81
C PRO A 168 9.82 -23.07 43.30
N LEU A 169 9.53 -22.95 42.01
CA LEU A 169 8.47 -23.67 41.31
C LEU A 169 8.77 -25.18 41.31
N SER A 170 8.02 -25.94 42.10
CA SER A 170 8.18 -27.40 42.20
C SER A 170 7.57 -28.16 41.02
N GLY A 171 6.52 -27.61 40.42
CA GLY A 171 5.67 -28.30 39.44
C GLY A 171 4.74 -29.36 40.04
N THR A 172 4.73 -29.54 41.37
CA THR A 172 3.96 -30.59 42.06
C THR A 172 2.80 -30.07 42.91
N ALA A 173 2.62 -28.75 43.01
CA ALA A 173 1.47 -28.17 43.70
C ALA A 173 0.14 -28.64 43.06
N PRO A 174 -0.87 -29.06 43.84
CA PRO A 174 -2.13 -29.54 43.30
C PRO A 174 -2.86 -28.39 42.58
N LEU A 175 -3.23 -28.62 41.32
CA LEU A 175 -4.02 -27.67 40.53
C LEU A 175 -5.50 -27.77 40.90
N LYS A 176 -6.26 -26.68 40.73
CA LYS A 176 -7.72 -26.74 40.88
C LYS A 176 -8.34 -27.66 39.83
N ARG A 177 -9.37 -28.37 40.24
CA ARG A 177 -10.18 -29.18 39.33
C ARG A 177 -11.11 -28.27 38.54
N VAL A 178 -11.47 -28.68 37.33
CA VAL A 178 -12.28 -27.84 36.43
C VAL A 178 -13.66 -27.54 37.01
N GLU A 179 -14.25 -28.49 37.74
CA GLU A 179 -15.52 -28.32 38.44
C GLU A 179 -15.49 -27.25 39.54
N ASP A 180 -14.30 -26.89 40.03
CA ASP A 180 -14.10 -25.87 41.05
C ASP A 180 -13.81 -24.48 40.42
N TYR A 181 -13.75 -24.37 39.09
CA TYR A 181 -13.50 -23.12 38.40
C TYR A 181 -14.66 -22.13 38.49
N ARG A 182 -14.33 -20.84 38.58
CA ARG A 182 -15.29 -19.73 38.70
C ARG A 182 -15.01 -18.56 37.78
N VAL A 183 -13.76 -18.36 37.39
CA VAL A 183 -13.23 -17.29 36.54
C VAL A 183 -12.85 -17.85 35.16
N VAL A 184 -12.12 -18.96 35.11
CA VAL A 184 -11.81 -19.68 33.86
C VAL A 184 -13.09 -20.27 33.28
N GLY A 185 -13.26 -20.17 31.95
CA GLY A 185 -14.48 -20.57 31.27
C GLY A 185 -15.55 -19.48 31.19
N GLN A 186 -15.35 -18.33 31.85
CA GLN A 186 -16.29 -17.20 31.81
C GLN A 186 -15.91 -16.18 30.71
N PRO A 187 -16.90 -15.58 30.02
CA PRO A 187 -16.67 -14.58 28.97
C PRO A 187 -16.41 -13.18 29.58
N VAL A 188 -15.23 -12.96 30.14
CA VAL A 188 -14.86 -11.66 30.72
C VAL A 188 -14.42 -10.65 29.66
N PRO A 189 -14.76 -9.35 29.79
CA PRO A 189 -14.27 -8.31 28.90
C PRO A 189 -12.74 -8.20 28.92
N ARG A 190 -12.17 -7.81 27.77
CA ARG A 190 -10.73 -7.66 27.63
C ARG A 190 -10.20 -6.43 28.38
N VAL A 191 -9.14 -6.63 29.15
CA VAL A 191 -8.52 -5.58 29.97
C VAL A 191 -7.83 -4.48 29.15
N ASP A 192 -7.47 -4.76 27.88
CA ASP A 192 -6.74 -3.83 27.02
C ASP A 192 -7.65 -2.94 26.14
N ILE A 193 -8.94 -3.28 25.98
CA ILE A 193 -9.86 -2.55 25.10
C ILE A 193 -10.16 -1.12 25.57
N PRO A 194 -10.44 -0.83 26.86
CA PRO A 194 -10.86 0.51 27.27
C PRO A 194 -9.86 1.61 26.89
N ALA A 195 -8.56 1.37 27.06
CA ALA A 195 -7.53 2.34 26.70
C ALA A 195 -7.44 2.55 25.17
N LYS A 196 -7.60 1.47 24.37
CA LYS A 196 -7.62 1.57 22.90
C LYS A 196 -8.85 2.32 22.40
N ALA A 197 -10.03 2.03 22.95
CA ALA A 197 -11.30 2.62 22.52
C ALA A 197 -11.40 4.12 22.86
N THR A 198 -10.68 4.58 23.88
CA THR A 198 -10.68 5.99 24.34
C THR A 198 -9.53 6.83 23.76
N GLY A 199 -8.66 6.24 22.93
CA GLY A 199 -7.48 6.93 22.39
C GLY A 199 -6.36 7.14 23.41
N GLY A 200 -6.26 6.27 24.42
CA GLY A 200 -5.16 6.30 25.39
C GLY A 200 -3.82 5.96 24.75
N LEU A 201 -2.74 6.54 25.30
CA LEU A 201 -1.35 6.38 24.85
C LEU A 201 -0.86 4.94 25.09
N THR A 202 -1.14 4.05 24.16
CA THR A 202 -0.94 2.59 24.32
C THR A 202 -0.09 1.98 23.23
N PHE A 203 0.04 2.66 22.08
CA PHE A 203 0.83 2.20 20.95
C PHE A 203 2.25 2.73 21.02
N VAL A 204 3.18 2.06 20.35
CA VAL A 204 4.57 2.52 20.23
C VAL A 204 4.65 3.94 19.64
N HIS A 205 3.73 4.30 18.74
CA HIS A 205 3.63 5.61 18.12
C HIS A 205 3.39 6.74 19.15
N ASP A 206 2.86 6.41 20.33
CA ASP A 206 2.49 7.36 21.38
C ASP A 206 3.65 7.68 22.34
N VAL A 207 4.75 6.91 22.29
CA VAL A 207 5.91 7.11 23.17
C VAL A 207 6.51 8.49 22.97
N ARG A 208 6.74 9.21 24.08
CA ARG A 208 7.40 10.52 24.13
C ARG A 208 8.46 10.49 25.21
N LEU A 209 9.70 10.85 24.87
CA LEU A 209 10.81 10.95 25.81
C LEU A 209 11.40 12.36 25.80
N PRO A 210 11.97 12.85 26.91
CA PRO A 210 12.66 14.13 26.94
C PRO A 210 13.77 14.20 25.89
N GLY A 211 13.80 15.28 25.11
CA GLY A 211 14.83 15.48 24.08
C GLY A 211 14.77 14.49 22.91
N MET A 212 13.67 13.76 22.74
CA MET A 212 13.48 12.80 21.64
C MET A 212 13.56 13.47 20.27
N LEU A 213 14.29 12.83 19.36
CA LEU A 213 14.42 13.22 17.95
C LEU A 213 13.61 12.28 17.06
N HIS A 214 13.43 12.67 15.80
CA HIS A 214 12.68 11.90 14.81
C HIS A 214 13.59 11.41 13.68
N GLY A 215 13.54 10.11 13.43
CA GLY A 215 14.30 9.43 12.39
C GLY A 215 13.45 8.98 11.20
N ARG A 216 14.07 9.00 10.03
CA ARG A 216 13.57 8.38 8.79
C ARG A 216 14.70 7.63 8.09
N VAL A 217 14.36 6.55 7.41
CA VAL A 217 15.34 5.73 6.67
C VAL A 217 15.14 5.88 5.17
N VAL A 218 16.22 5.79 4.41
CA VAL A 218 16.21 5.70 2.95
C VAL A 218 16.62 4.28 2.60
N ARG A 219 15.74 3.55 1.91
CA ARG A 219 15.94 2.13 1.62
C ARG A 219 16.69 1.92 0.30
N PRO A 220 17.49 0.85 0.17
CA PRO A 220 18.23 0.55 -1.06
C PRO A 220 17.31 0.01 -2.18
N PRO A 221 17.79 -0.15 -3.43
CA PRO A 221 16.92 -0.43 -4.58
C PRO A 221 16.49 -1.89 -4.78
N TYR A 222 16.79 -2.80 -3.85
CA TYR A 222 16.51 -4.25 -3.94
C TYR A 222 15.39 -4.69 -2.98
N ALA A 223 14.31 -3.93 -2.92
CA ALA A 223 13.17 -4.22 -2.04
C ALA A 223 12.68 -5.67 -2.16
N GLY A 224 12.48 -6.33 -1.02
CA GLY A 224 12.03 -7.71 -0.97
C GLY A 224 13.11 -8.78 -1.13
N LEU A 225 14.40 -8.41 -1.21
CA LEU A 225 15.51 -9.36 -1.21
C LEU A 225 16.34 -9.26 0.08
N ASP A 226 16.74 -10.41 0.61
CA ASP A 226 17.59 -10.55 1.80
C ASP A 226 18.83 -11.43 1.58
N ALA A 227 19.01 -11.94 0.35
CA ALA A 227 20.16 -12.73 -0.06
C ALA A 227 20.75 -12.25 -1.39
N GLY A 228 22.04 -12.54 -1.60
CA GLY A 228 22.75 -12.27 -2.86
C GLY A 228 23.80 -11.16 -2.76
N ALA A 229 24.69 -11.10 -3.76
CA ALA A 229 25.89 -10.27 -3.74
C ALA A 229 25.64 -8.75 -3.64
N PHE A 230 24.42 -8.31 -3.98
CA PHE A 230 24.06 -6.90 -3.98
C PHE A 230 23.59 -6.40 -2.60
N VAL A 231 23.12 -7.31 -1.73
CA VAL A 231 22.54 -6.98 -0.43
C VAL A 231 23.64 -6.52 0.55
N GLY A 232 23.50 -5.32 1.12
CA GLY A 232 24.43 -4.79 2.12
C GLY A 232 25.74 -4.23 1.53
N SER A 233 25.84 -4.11 0.21
CA SER A 233 27.04 -3.60 -0.46
C SER A 233 26.73 -2.72 -1.70
N SER A 234 25.50 -2.23 -1.83
CA SER A 234 25.02 -1.47 -2.99
C SER A 234 25.31 0.04 -2.95
N LEU A 235 25.55 0.62 -1.78
CA LEU A 235 25.74 2.05 -1.63
C LEU A 235 27.05 2.51 -2.31
N LEU A 236 26.96 3.56 -3.13
CA LEU A 236 28.13 4.21 -3.75
C LEU A 236 28.49 5.52 -3.04
N SER A 237 27.50 6.40 -2.84
CA SER A 237 27.71 7.69 -2.18
C SER A 237 26.41 8.30 -1.66
N VAL A 238 26.52 9.15 -0.64
CA VAL A 238 25.44 9.97 -0.09
C VAL A 238 25.87 11.43 -0.13
N ASP A 239 25.12 12.30 -0.80
CA ASP A 239 25.34 13.75 -0.83
C ASP A 239 24.59 14.39 0.35
N ARG A 240 25.32 14.65 1.44
CA ARG A 240 24.77 15.25 2.67
C ARG A 240 24.34 16.71 2.48
N ASP A 241 25.01 17.44 1.58
CA ASP A 241 24.74 18.86 1.35
C ASP A 241 23.38 19.07 0.68
N SER A 242 22.86 18.04 0.00
CA SER A 242 21.53 18.08 -0.63
C SER A 242 20.40 18.36 0.36
N VAL A 243 20.62 18.12 1.66
CA VAL A 243 19.62 18.33 2.74
C VAL A 243 20.08 19.27 3.84
N ALA A 244 21.31 19.78 3.80
CA ALA A 244 21.87 20.66 4.84
C ALA A 244 21.07 21.95 5.09
N HIS A 245 20.26 22.36 4.13
CA HIS A 245 19.40 23.54 4.20
C HIS A 245 18.07 23.30 4.95
N ILE A 246 17.78 22.06 5.38
CA ILE A 246 16.55 21.73 6.10
C ILE A 246 16.71 22.12 7.58
N PRO A 247 15.86 23.01 8.13
CA PRO A 247 15.90 23.36 9.54
C PRO A 247 15.73 22.12 10.43
N GLY A 248 16.41 22.11 11.58
CA GLY A 248 16.30 21.01 12.56
C GLY A 248 16.95 19.69 12.16
N LEU A 249 17.62 19.60 11.00
CA LEU A 249 18.42 18.42 10.64
C LEU A 249 19.57 18.23 11.65
N VAL A 250 19.64 17.06 12.27
CA VAL A 250 20.66 16.70 13.26
C VAL A 250 21.80 15.93 12.61
N ASP A 251 21.52 14.85 11.88
CA ASP A 251 22.54 14.07 11.17
C ASP A 251 21.95 13.22 10.04
N VAL A 252 22.83 12.82 9.11
CA VAL A 252 22.62 11.77 8.11
C VAL A 252 23.54 10.60 8.48
N VAL A 253 22.96 9.49 8.92
CA VAL A 253 23.69 8.30 9.39
C VAL A 253 23.84 7.30 8.24
N VAL A 254 25.06 6.83 8.00
CA VAL A 254 25.38 5.92 6.90
C VAL A 254 26.27 4.79 7.40
N VAL A 255 25.81 3.53 7.28
CA VAL A 255 26.57 2.32 7.65
C VAL A 255 26.26 1.21 6.63
N GLY A 256 27.21 0.90 5.75
CA GLY A 256 26.94 -0.01 4.62
C GLY A 256 25.80 0.55 3.75
N ASP A 257 24.78 -0.26 3.50
CA ASP A 257 23.55 0.13 2.79
C ASP A 257 22.49 0.76 3.70
N PHE A 258 22.72 0.83 5.02
CA PHE A 258 21.84 1.56 5.92
C PHE A 258 22.07 3.06 5.78
N VAL A 259 21.02 3.78 5.36
CA VAL A 259 21.00 5.25 5.31
C VAL A 259 19.79 5.74 6.11
N GLY A 260 20.02 6.63 7.05
CA GLY A 260 18.95 7.29 7.79
C GLY A 260 19.25 8.76 8.07
N VAL A 261 18.20 9.52 8.34
CA VAL A 261 18.25 10.94 8.68
C VAL A 261 17.60 11.14 10.03
N VAL A 262 18.14 12.04 10.83
CA VAL A 262 17.60 12.41 12.15
C VAL A 262 17.36 13.91 12.16
N ALA A 263 16.19 14.34 12.62
CA ALA A 263 15.85 15.75 12.79
C ALA A 263 15.10 15.99 14.11
N GLU A 264 14.96 17.26 14.49
CA GLU A 264 14.21 17.69 15.66
C GLU A 264 12.69 17.43 15.51
N ARG A 265 12.16 17.56 14.29
CA ARG A 265 10.74 17.32 13.99
C ARG A 265 10.54 16.20 12.97
N GLU A 266 9.37 15.57 13.01
CA GLU A 266 9.04 14.43 12.16
C GLU A 266 8.95 14.81 10.68
N GLU A 267 8.31 15.92 10.37
CA GLU A 267 8.16 16.46 9.02
C GLU A 267 9.49 16.89 8.40
N GLU A 268 10.45 17.34 9.21
CA GLU A 268 11.81 17.69 8.79
C GLU A 268 12.60 16.44 8.43
N ALA A 269 12.57 15.40 9.28
CA ALA A 269 13.16 14.10 8.98
C ALA A 269 12.54 13.47 7.72
N ALA A 270 11.22 13.57 7.56
CA ALA A 270 10.52 13.07 6.38
C ALA A 270 10.90 13.84 5.11
N ARG A 271 11.06 15.16 5.20
CA ARG A 271 11.54 15.97 4.08
C ARG A 271 12.99 15.64 3.74
N ALA A 272 13.87 15.55 4.73
CA ALA A 272 15.28 15.20 4.53
C ALA A 272 15.43 13.83 3.88
N ALA A 273 14.68 12.81 4.30
CA ALA A 273 14.77 11.47 3.69
C ALA A 273 14.34 11.47 2.22
N ARG A 274 13.37 12.31 1.83
CA ARG A 274 12.93 12.44 0.43
C ARG A 274 13.91 13.23 -0.44
N ASP A 275 14.48 14.29 0.11
CA ASP A 275 15.34 15.23 -0.64
C ASP A 275 16.82 14.77 -0.66
N LEU A 276 17.20 13.78 0.16
CA LEU A 276 18.55 13.22 0.23
C LEU A 276 18.93 12.53 -1.08
N ARG A 277 20.03 12.98 -1.69
CA ARG A 277 20.56 12.37 -2.90
C ARG A 277 21.48 11.21 -2.55
N VAL A 278 21.04 10.00 -2.89
CA VAL A 278 21.79 8.76 -2.67
C VAL A 278 22.07 8.08 -4.01
N ALA A 279 23.32 7.69 -4.23
CA ALA A 279 23.73 6.92 -5.39
C ALA A 279 23.95 5.45 -5.00
N TRP A 280 23.24 4.56 -5.69
CA TRP A 280 23.35 3.12 -5.54
C TRP A 280 24.00 2.51 -6.79
N LYS A 281 24.60 1.33 -6.65
CA LYS A 281 25.01 0.51 -7.78
C LYS A 281 23.81 0.22 -8.69
N ALA A 282 24.06 0.05 -9.99
CA ALA A 282 23.02 -0.41 -10.90
C ALA A 282 22.53 -1.79 -10.47
N PHE A 283 21.23 -1.92 -10.23
CA PHE A 283 20.59 -3.15 -9.79
C PHE A 283 19.76 -3.75 -10.93
N SER A 284 19.79 -5.08 -11.05
CA SER A 284 18.91 -5.83 -11.93
C SER A 284 18.33 -6.97 -11.12
N ALA A 285 17.01 -6.99 -10.99
CA ALA A 285 16.34 -7.99 -10.18
C ALA A 285 16.42 -9.39 -10.84
N PRO A 286 16.33 -10.46 -10.03
CA PRO A 286 16.15 -11.80 -10.56
C PRO A 286 14.88 -11.89 -11.42
N ALA A 287 15.01 -12.38 -12.66
CA ALA A 287 13.86 -12.53 -13.55
C ALA A 287 12.96 -13.69 -13.10
N GLY A 288 11.65 -13.60 -13.39
CA GLY A 288 10.75 -14.75 -13.38
C GLY A 288 9.75 -14.83 -12.22
N LEU A 289 9.78 -13.90 -11.25
CA LEU A 289 8.80 -13.84 -10.16
C LEU A 289 7.39 -13.44 -10.58
N GLU A 290 7.22 -12.98 -11.82
CA GLU A 290 5.92 -12.81 -12.46
C GLU A 290 5.19 -14.16 -12.62
N ASP A 291 5.94 -15.27 -12.67
CA ASP A 291 5.42 -16.65 -12.65
C ASP A 291 5.96 -17.39 -11.42
N VAL A 292 5.28 -17.20 -10.29
CA VAL A 292 5.64 -17.78 -8.99
C VAL A 292 5.67 -19.31 -9.02
N GLU A 293 4.81 -19.96 -9.82
CA GLU A 293 4.77 -21.43 -9.88
C GLU A 293 6.02 -21.98 -10.56
N ARG A 294 6.41 -21.38 -11.69
CA ARG A 294 7.68 -21.73 -12.35
C ARG A 294 8.86 -21.45 -11.43
N ALA A 295 8.88 -20.28 -10.78
CA ALA A 295 9.96 -19.91 -9.85
C ALA A 295 10.11 -20.93 -8.71
N LEU A 296 9.01 -21.44 -8.14
CA LEU A 296 9.03 -22.47 -7.11
C LEU A 296 9.48 -23.84 -7.62
N ARG A 297 9.12 -24.22 -8.86
CA ARG A 297 9.57 -25.49 -9.47
C ARG A 297 11.05 -25.50 -9.80
N GLU A 298 11.57 -24.37 -10.25
CA GLU A 298 12.97 -24.22 -10.70
C GLU A 298 13.94 -23.88 -9.55
N ASN A 299 13.43 -23.49 -8.38
CA ASN A 299 14.26 -23.18 -7.22
C ASN A 299 15.02 -24.44 -6.73
N PRO A 300 16.33 -24.36 -6.44
CA PRO A 300 17.08 -25.49 -5.91
C PRO A 300 16.46 -26.01 -4.60
N SER A 301 16.24 -27.32 -4.51
CA SER A 301 15.65 -27.93 -3.32
C SER A 301 16.35 -29.22 -2.91
N VAL A 302 16.16 -29.60 -1.66
CA VAL A 302 16.50 -30.93 -1.13
C VAL A 302 15.22 -31.62 -0.71
N ARG A 303 14.93 -32.78 -1.30
CA ARG A 303 13.76 -33.58 -0.94
C ARG A 303 13.95 -34.25 0.40
N ARG A 304 12.96 -34.09 1.29
CA ARG A 304 12.85 -34.77 2.58
C ARG A 304 11.52 -35.52 2.65
N VAL A 305 11.60 -36.84 2.80
CA VAL A 305 10.42 -37.70 2.95
C VAL A 305 10.00 -37.70 4.42
N LEU A 306 8.73 -37.37 4.68
CA LEU A 306 8.14 -37.28 6.02
C LEU A 306 7.40 -38.55 6.43
N LYS A 307 6.75 -39.18 5.46
CA LYS A 307 6.01 -40.44 5.62
C LYS A 307 6.03 -41.19 4.30
N ASP A 308 6.20 -42.50 4.37
CA ASP A 308 6.16 -43.39 3.21
C ASP A 308 5.61 -44.74 3.68
N THR A 309 4.47 -45.16 3.15
CA THR A 309 3.95 -46.51 3.32
C THR A 309 4.50 -47.41 2.22
N GLU A 310 4.57 -48.72 2.43
CA GLU A 310 5.01 -49.64 1.37
C GLU A 310 4.06 -49.59 0.14
N ASP A 311 4.61 -49.84 -1.06
CA ASP A 311 3.88 -50.03 -2.32
C ASP A 311 3.08 -48.83 -2.90
N VAL A 312 3.39 -47.57 -2.52
CA VAL A 312 2.70 -46.38 -3.09
C VAL A 312 2.76 -46.32 -4.62
N ASP A 313 3.92 -46.61 -5.22
CA ASP A 313 4.07 -46.59 -6.68
C ASP A 313 3.22 -47.67 -7.35
N ALA A 314 3.17 -48.89 -6.78
CA ALA A 314 2.31 -49.97 -7.27
C ALA A 314 0.81 -49.63 -7.11
N ALA A 315 0.43 -49.00 -5.99
CA ALA A 315 -0.93 -48.55 -5.75
C ALA A 315 -1.35 -47.43 -6.73
N LEU A 316 -0.44 -46.53 -7.11
CA LEU A 316 -0.66 -45.52 -8.16
C LEU A 316 -0.83 -46.16 -9.55
N GLU A 317 0.02 -47.15 -9.89
CA GLU A 317 -0.08 -47.88 -11.15
C GLU A 317 -1.39 -48.69 -11.24
N GLY A 318 -1.84 -49.27 -10.12
CA GLY A 318 -3.08 -50.03 -10.00
C GLY A 318 -4.35 -49.18 -9.83
N ALA A 319 -4.24 -47.86 -9.70
CA ALA A 319 -5.40 -46.98 -9.50
C ALA A 319 -6.34 -47.01 -10.72
N ALA A 320 -7.62 -47.28 -10.48
CA ALA A 320 -8.65 -47.28 -11.52
C ALA A 320 -8.84 -45.86 -12.11
N LYS A 321 -8.67 -44.83 -11.29
CA LYS A 321 -8.72 -43.43 -11.72
C LYS A 321 -7.59 -42.62 -11.09
N ARG A 322 -6.54 -42.33 -11.86
CA ARG A 322 -5.45 -41.43 -11.44
C ARG A 322 -5.89 -39.96 -11.49
N MET A 323 -5.49 -39.18 -10.49
CA MET A 323 -5.91 -37.81 -10.24
C MET A 323 -4.73 -36.90 -9.83
N PRO A 324 -3.76 -36.64 -10.73
CA PRO A 324 -2.68 -35.72 -10.45
C PRO A 324 -3.21 -34.28 -10.42
N ARG A 325 -2.85 -33.52 -9.38
CA ARG A 325 -3.28 -32.13 -9.15
C ARG A 325 -2.13 -31.26 -8.68
N THR A 326 -2.17 -29.99 -9.07
CA THR A 326 -1.28 -28.95 -8.57
C THR A 326 -2.12 -27.88 -7.91
N TYR A 327 -1.71 -27.46 -6.72
CA TYR A 327 -2.30 -26.37 -5.94
C TYR A 327 -1.28 -25.28 -5.72
N SER A 328 -1.69 -24.02 -5.89
CA SER A 328 -0.81 -22.86 -5.91
C SER A 328 -1.27 -21.79 -4.92
N TRP A 329 -0.34 -21.36 -4.07
CA TRP A 329 -0.55 -20.33 -3.04
C TRP A 329 0.44 -19.18 -3.23
N PRO A 330 -0.04 -17.93 -3.28
CA PRO A 330 0.81 -16.78 -3.59
C PRO A 330 1.57 -16.26 -2.37
N TYR A 331 2.54 -15.38 -2.61
CA TYR A 331 3.10 -14.54 -1.56
C TYR A 331 2.04 -13.59 -1.03
N HIS A 332 2.06 -13.35 0.28
CA HIS A 332 1.16 -12.42 0.96
C HIS A 332 1.94 -11.41 1.81
N MET A 333 1.33 -10.26 2.10
CA MET A 333 1.82 -9.29 3.08
C MET A 333 1.10 -9.47 4.41
N HIS A 334 1.79 -9.23 5.52
CA HIS A 334 1.12 -9.17 6.83
C HIS A 334 0.13 -8.01 6.84
N GLY A 335 0.49 -6.88 6.19
CA GLY A 335 -0.45 -5.81 5.91
C GLY A 335 -0.94 -5.12 7.18
N SER A 336 -0.01 -4.65 8.03
CA SER A 336 -0.37 -3.88 9.23
C SER A 336 -1.08 -2.58 8.85
N ILE A 337 -2.17 -2.24 9.54
CA ILE A 337 -2.99 -1.05 9.24
C ILE A 337 -2.20 0.25 9.48
N GLY A 338 -1.38 0.28 10.53
CA GLY A 338 -0.41 1.34 10.76
C GLY A 338 1.01 0.88 10.37
N PRO A 339 1.85 1.75 9.77
CA PRO A 339 3.26 1.43 9.54
C PRO A 339 4.02 1.17 10.84
N SER A 340 5.02 0.31 10.78
CA SER A 340 5.86 -0.04 11.92
C SER A 340 6.60 1.18 12.49
N CYS A 341 6.67 1.25 13.82
CA CYS A 341 7.32 2.32 14.57
C CYS A 341 8.10 1.73 15.75
N ALA A 342 9.24 2.35 16.09
CA ALA A 342 10.01 2.07 17.29
C ALA A 342 10.61 3.35 17.88
N VAL A 343 10.90 3.32 19.17
CA VAL A 343 11.73 4.31 19.86
C VAL A 343 12.91 3.59 20.47
N ALA A 344 14.11 4.12 20.27
CA ALA A 344 15.32 3.62 20.92
C ALA A 344 16.05 4.75 21.64
N ASP A 345 16.63 4.43 22.79
CA ASP A 345 17.46 5.32 23.60
C ASP A 345 18.71 4.57 24.07
N LEU A 346 19.87 4.90 23.49
CA LEU A 346 21.17 4.43 23.97
C LEU A 346 21.78 5.49 24.89
N ALA A 347 21.55 5.33 26.19
CA ALA A 347 22.05 6.23 27.22
C ALA A 347 22.83 5.45 28.28
N GLU A 348 23.95 6.02 28.76
CA GLU A 348 24.77 5.43 29.83
C GLU A 348 25.21 3.97 29.54
N GLY A 349 25.36 3.63 28.25
CA GLY A 349 25.73 2.30 27.78
C GLY A 349 24.64 1.23 27.93
N VAL A 350 23.38 1.62 28.15
CA VAL A 350 22.20 0.75 28.12
C VAL A 350 21.32 1.15 26.94
N LEU A 351 20.93 0.18 26.12
CA LEU A 351 19.99 0.38 25.03
C LEU A 351 18.58 0.04 25.49
N ARG A 352 17.69 1.03 25.55
CA ARG A 352 16.25 0.84 25.80
C ARG A 352 15.49 0.96 24.49
N VAL A 353 14.61 0.01 24.22
CA VAL A 353 13.80 -0.01 22.99
C VAL A 353 12.34 -0.23 23.31
N TRP A 354 11.49 0.71 22.88
CA TRP A 354 10.04 0.55 22.87
C TRP A 354 9.62 -0.01 21.51
N SER A 355 9.03 -1.19 21.53
CA SER A 355 8.88 -2.03 20.34
C SER A 355 7.46 -2.53 20.15
N GLY A 356 7.05 -2.68 18.88
CA GLY A 356 5.84 -3.40 18.48
C GLY A 356 6.08 -4.88 18.19
N SER A 357 7.31 -5.37 18.42
CA SER A 357 7.74 -6.74 18.10
C SER A 357 6.87 -7.78 18.79
N GLN A 358 6.58 -8.85 18.06
CA GLN A 358 5.97 -10.05 18.63
C GLN A 358 6.98 -10.93 19.40
N ASN A 359 8.29 -10.69 19.24
CA ASN A 359 9.36 -11.53 19.78
C ASN A 359 10.47 -10.70 20.48
N PRO A 360 10.19 -10.06 21.64
CA PRO A 360 11.16 -9.16 22.29
C PRO A 360 12.51 -9.82 22.63
N HIS A 361 12.53 -11.08 23.08
CA HIS A 361 13.77 -11.77 23.43
C HIS A 361 14.65 -12.09 22.20
N MET A 362 14.05 -12.55 21.09
CA MET A 362 14.78 -12.75 19.83
C MET A 362 15.29 -11.44 19.25
N LEU A 363 14.48 -10.37 19.31
CA LEU A 363 14.90 -9.05 18.90
C LEU A 363 16.09 -8.56 19.73
N ARG A 364 16.11 -8.82 21.05
CA ARG A 364 17.25 -8.49 21.92
C ARG A 364 18.54 -9.16 21.47
N ALA A 365 18.51 -10.44 21.13
CA ALA A 365 19.66 -11.16 20.60
C ALA A 365 20.13 -10.58 19.25
N ALA A 366 19.20 -10.22 18.36
CA ALA A 366 19.53 -9.57 17.08
C ALA A 366 20.14 -8.17 17.27
N LEU A 367 19.62 -7.38 18.20
CA LEU A 367 20.15 -6.06 18.56
C LEU A 367 21.52 -6.16 19.25
N SER A 368 21.75 -7.16 20.09
CA SER A 368 23.07 -7.45 20.68
C SER A 368 24.14 -7.58 19.60
N ARG A 369 23.85 -8.37 18.56
CA ARG A 369 24.74 -8.54 17.40
C ARG A 369 24.90 -7.25 16.60
N LEU A 370 23.81 -6.54 16.30
CA LEU A 370 23.83 -5.30 15.51
C LEU A 370 24.61 -4.17 16.22
N MET A 371 24.46 -4.10 17.54
CA MET A 371 25.02 -3.04 18.36
C MET A 371 26.38 -3.40 18.95
N ALA A 372 26.83 -4.64 18.78
CA ALA A 372 28.04 -5.21 19.36
C ALA A 372 28.12 -4.97 20.88
N MET A 373 27.02 -5.26 21.59
CA MET A 373 26.90 -5.06 23.03
C MET A 373 26.17 -6.25 23.68
N PRO A 374 26.47 -6.59 24.95
CA PRO A 374 25.88 -7.76 25.60
C PRO A 374 24.36 -7.59 25.79
N GLU A 375 23.61 -8.69 25.71
CA GLU A 375 22.15 -8.69 25.89
C GLU A 375 21.70 -8.11 27.25
N THR A 376 22.53 -8.24 28.29
CA THR A 376 22.28 -7.69 29.64
C THR A 376 22.26 -6.16 29.67
N ARG A 377 22.69 -5.50 28.60
CA ARG A 377 22.68 -4.05 28.43
C ARG A 377 21.60 -3.60 27.45
N ILE A 378 20.69 -4.50 27.07
CA ILE A 378 19.59 -4.22 26.14
C ILE A 378 18.25 -4.57 26.79
N GLU A 379 17.41 -3.55 26.97
CA GLU A 379 16.05 -3.67 27.50
C GLU A 379 15.05 -3.39 26.39
N ILE A 380 14.13 -4.32 26.18
CA ILE A 380 13.04 -4.16 25.22
C ILE A 380 11.72 -4.18 25.96
N THR A 381 10.97 -3.10 25.81
CA THR A 381 9.61 -2.95 26.32
C THR A 381 8.64 -3.01 25.16
N ARG A 382 7.87 -4.10 25.11
CA ARG A 382 6.84 -4.26 24.10
C ARG A 382 5.60 -3.43 24.45
N LEU A 383 5.09 -2.67 23.49
CA LEU A 383 3.82 -1.95 23.55
C LEU A 383 2.83 -2.49 22.50
N GLU A 384 1.60 -1.97 22.49
CA GLU A 384 0.63 -2.32 21.45
C GLU A 384 1.16 -1.91 20.06
N ALA A 385 0.93 -2.77 19.07
CA ALA A 385 1.34 -2.57 17.69
C ALA A 385 0.10 -2.45 16.79
N ALA A 386 0.25 -1.83 15.63
CA ALA A 386 -0.84 -1.62 14.65
C ALA A 386 -1.16 -2.88 13.80
N GLY A 387 -1.02 -4.06 14.42
CA GLY A 387 -1.07 -5.38 13.77
C GLY A 387 0.33 -5.91 13.44
N CYS A 388 0.52 -7.23 13.57
CA CYS A 388 1.74 -7.93 13.16
C CYS A 388 1.44 -9.22 12.38
N TYR A 389 0.46 -10.01 12.82
CA TYR A 389 -0.03 -11.24 12.15
C TYR A 389 1.06 -12.25 11.78
N GLY A 390 2.16 -12.22 12.52
CA GLY A 390 3.44 -12.77 12.12
C GLY A 390 4.55 -11.73 12.34
N ARG A 391 5.74 -12.00 11.79
CA ARG A 391 6.89 -11.11 11.94
C ARG A 391 6.96 -10.12 10.77
N ASN A 392 6.45 -8.91 10.95
CA ASN A 392 6.52 -7.81 9.97
C ASN A 392 7.74 -6.88 10.23
N CYS A 393 7.72 -5.64 9.73
CA CYS A 393 8.77 -4.64 9.94
C CYS A 393 8.91 -4.13 11.39
N ALA A 394 8.07 -4.56 12.34
CA ALA A 394 8.15 -4.10 13.73
C ALA A 394 9.51 -4.39 14.38
N ASP A 395 10.17 -5.47 13.98
CA ASP A 395 11.53 -5.79 14.39
C ASP A 395 12.56 -4.90 13.67
N ASP A 396 12.42 -4.78 12.34
CA ASP A 396 13.37 -4.05 11.48
C ASP A 396 13.51 -2.58 11.89
N VAL A 397 12.38 -1.92 12.19
CA VAL A 397 12.36 -0.52 12.63
C VAL A 397 13.00 -0.32 14.01
N CYS A 398 13.05 -1.35 14.85
CA CYS A 398 13.80 -1.30 16.11
C CYS A 398 15.31 -1.26 15.86
N GLY A 399 15.80 -2.02 14.87
CA GLY A 399 17.18 -1.95 14.41
C GLY A 399 17.51 -0.57 13.86
N ASP A 400 16.62 -0.01 13.03
CA ASP A 400 16.78 1.35 12.49
C ASP A 400 16.88 2.40 13.62
N ALA A 401 15.96 2.36 14.59
CA ALA A 401 15.95 3.30 15.72
C ALA A 401 17.20 3.17 16.60
N ALA A 402 17.67 1.95 16.88
CA ALA A 402 18.87 1.70 17.67
C ALA A 402 20.13 2.26 17.00
N LEU A 403 20.27 2.08 15.67
CA LEU A 403 21.39 2.62 14.90
C LEU A 403 21.40 4.15 14.92
N LEU A 404 20.24 4.79 14.73
CA LEU A 404 20.13 6.25 14.74
C LEU A 404 20.34 6.83 16.14
N SER A 405 19.77 6.22 17.18
CA SER A 405 19.99 6.66 18.56
C SER A 405 21.47 6.58 18.97
N ARG A 406 22.18 5.50 18.57
CA ARG A 406 23.63 5.39 18.79
C ARG A 406 24.41 6.49 18.11
N ALA A 407 24.04 6.87 16.89
CA ALA A 407 24.76 7.89 16.13
C ALA A 407 24.65 9.28 16.77
N VAL A 408 23.48 9.62 17.33
CA VAL A 408 23.21 10.96 17.86
C VAL A 408 23.27 11.06 19.39
N GLY A 409 23.36 9.93 20.10
CA GLY A 409 23.43 9.87 21.57
C GLY A 409 22.17 10.38 22.28
N ARG A 410 21.01 10.32 21.63
CA ARG A 410 19.71 10.80 22.13
C ARG A 410 18.61 9.79 21.78
N PRO A 411 17.44 9.84 22.46
CA PRO A 411 16.30 9.04 22.06
C PRO A 411 15.85 9.37 20.63
N VAL A 412 15.64 8.36 19.78
CA VAL A 412 15.17 8.53 18.40
C VAL A 412 13.93 7.68 18.17
N ARG A 413 12.86 8.32 17.70
CA ARG A 413 11.65 7.67 17.20
C ARG A 413 11.75 7.49 15.69
N VAL A 414 11.62 6.25 15.21
CA VAL A 414 11.60 5.92 13.78
C VAL A 414 10.24 5.33 13.42
N GLN A 415 9.64 5.84 12.36
CA GLN A 415 8.41 5.30 11.78
C GLN A 415 8.61 5.14 10.28
N LEU A 416 8.23 3.97 9.75
CA LEU A 416 8.27 3.69 8.33
C LEU A 416 7.14 4.39 7.58
N THR A 417 7.34 4.66 6.29
CA THR A 417 6.23 5.03 5.39
C THR A 417 5.43 3.79 5.00
N ARG A 418 4.20 3.97 4.49
CA ARG A 418 3.39 2.86 3.94
C ARG A 418 4.13 2.11 2.82
N GLU A 419 4.77 2.85 1.92
CA GLU A 419 5.62 2.30 0.86
C GLU A 419 6.74 1.43 1.44
N GLN A 420 7.45 1.93 2.45
CA GLN A 420 8.52 1.16 3.09
C GLN A 420 8.01 -0.08 3.80
N GLU A 421 6.87 0.00 4.49
CA GLU A 421 6.23 -1.17 5.10
C GLU A 421 5.93 -2.22 4.04
N HIS A 422 5.19 -1.87 2.98
CA HIS A 422 4.79 -2.82 1.93
C HIS A 422 5.97 -3.37 1.13
N LEU A 423 6.99 -2.55 0.84
CA LEU A 423 8.14 -3.02 0.07
C LEU A 423 9.09 -3.89 0.91
N TRP A 424 9.26 -3.60 2.20
CA TRP A 424 10.30 -4.21 3.02
C TRP A 424 9.83 -5.20 4.07
N GLU A 425 8.54 -5.23 4.42
CA GLU A 425 8.06 -6.27 5.33
C GLU A 425 8.40 -7.63 4.73
N PRO A 426 8.92 -8.57 5.53
CA PRO A 426 9.13 -9.91 5.03
C PRO A 426 7.75 -10.51 4.68
N LYS A 427 7.62 -11.24 3.57
CA LYS A 427 6.34 -11.76 3.07
C LYS A 427 5.95 -13.09 3.71
N GLY A 428 4.67 -13.40 3.74
CA GLY A 428 4.22 -14.79 3.86
C GLY A 428 4.62 -15.55 2.60
N ALA A 429 5.36 -16.65 2.75
CA ALA A 429 5.94 -17.37 1.62
C ALA A 429 4.85 -18.01 0.72
N ALA A 430 5.11 -17.98 -0.60
CA ALA A 430 4.35 -18.75 -1.57
C ALA A 430 4.60 -20.25 -1.40
N GLN A 431 3.67 -21.08 -1.89
CA GLN A 431 3.78 -22.53 -1.79
C GLN A 431 3.17 -23.20 -3.02
N LEU A 432 3.84 -24.23 -3.53
CA LEU A 432 3.36 -25.06 -4.63
C LEU A 432 3.29 -26.50 -4.17
N ILE A 433 2.12 -27.11 -4.35
CA ILE A 433 1.87 -28.48 -3.88
C ILE A 433 1.43 -29.32 -5.07
N ASP A 434 2.11 -30.44 -5.28
CA ASP A 434 1.70 -31.46 -6.23
C ASP A 434 1.15 -32.66 -5.43
N VAL A 435 -0.02 -33.14 -5.84
CA VAL A 435 -0.64 -34.36 -5.32
C VAL A 435 -0.85 -35.32 -6.49
N ASP A 436 -0.14 -36.44 -6.48
CA ASP A 436 -0.36 -37.54 -7.40
C ASP A 436 -1.02 -38.69 -6.64
N GLY A 437 -2.29 -38.91 -6.89
CA GLY A 437 -3.08 -39.91 -6.19
C GLY A 437 -4.12 -40.52 -7.11
N GLY A 438 -4.97 -41.38 -6.57
CA GLY A 438 -6.03 -41.97 -7.37
C GLY A 438 -7.02 -42.79 -6.57
N LEU A 439 -8.11 -43.16 -7.24
CA LEU A 439 -9.17 -44.01 -6.69
C LEU A 439 -9.04 -45.44 -7.20
N ASP A 440 -9.41 -46.40 -6.35
CA ASP A 440 -9.62 -47.79 -6.73
C ASP A 440 -10.97 -48.00 -7.44
N GLY A 441 -11.26 -49.24 -7.86
CA GLY A 441 -12.51 -49.57 -8.54
C GLY A 441 -13.78 -49.45 -7.67
N ALA A 442 -13.64 -49.31 -6.34
CA ALA A 442 -14.72 -49.09 -5.40
C ALA A 442 -14.92 -47.59 -5.06
N GLY A 443 -14.10 -46.70 -5.63
CA GLY A 443 -14.12 -45.27 -5.34
C GLY A 443 -13.44 -44.88 -4.02
N SER A 444 -12.68 -45.78 -3.40
CA SER A 444 -11.81 -45.46 -2.25
C SER A 444 -10.45 -44.96 -2.72
N VAL A 445 -9.73 -44.22 -1.87
CA VAL A 445 -8.38 -43.74 -2.19
C VAL A 445 -7.42 -44.92 -2.26
N ALA A 446 -6.86 -45.17 -3.46
CA ALA A 446 -5.87 -46.21 -3.70
C ALA A 446 -4.47 -45.78 -3.24
N ALA A 447 -4.10 -44.53 -3.58
CA ALA A 447 -2.80 -43.95 -3.26
C ALA A 447 -2.87 -42.42 -3.11
N TYR A 448 -1.98 -41.89 -2.28
CA TYR A 448 -1.82 -40.46 -2.03
C TYR A 448 -0.32 -40.08 -1.96
N ASP A 449 0.24 -39.51 -3.02
CA ASP A 449 1.62 -39.00 -3.04
C ASP A 449 1.62 -37.46 -3.08
N PHE A 450 2.12 -36.83 -2.01
CA PHE A 450 2.07 -35.39 -1.80
C PHE A 450 3.49 -34.82 -1.73
N VAL A 451 3.72 -33.73 -2.48
CA VAL A 451 4.99 -33.01 -2.48
C VAL A 451 4.74 -31.51 -2.29
N SER A 452 5.29 -30.95 -1.21
CA SER A 452 5.22 -29.53 -0.88
C SER A 452 6.52 -28.80 -1.23
N ARG A 453 6.43 -27.70 -1.98
CA ARG A 453 7.54 -26.78 -2.27
C ARG A 453 7.32 -25.46 -1.53
N TYR A 454 8.13 -25.23 -0.49
CA TYR A 454 8.00 -24.08 0.40
C TYR A 454 9.35 -23.40 0.64
N PRO A 455 9.56 -22.17 0.14
CA PRO A 455 10.76 -21.40 0.42
C PRO A 455 10.93 -21.06 1.90
N SER A 456 12.18 -21.03 2.34
CA SER A 456 12.53 -20.67 3.71
C SER A 456 12.06 -19.24 4.05
N ASN A 457 11.65 -19.06 5.31
CA ASN A 457 10.90 -17.89 5.77
C ASN A 457 11.41 -17.38 7.13
N ASP A 458 12.71 -17.16 7.26
CA ASP A 458 13.32 -16.61 8.47
C ASP A 458 14.28 -15.45 8.12
N ALA A 459 13.72 -14.44 7.45
CA ALA A 459 14.48 -13.25 7.07
C ALA A 459 15.25 -12.67 8.28
N PRO A 460 16.54 -12.38 8.23
CA PRO A 460 17.24 -11.76 9.36
C PRO A 460 16.68 -10.35 9.65
N LEU A 461 17.05 -9.78 10.81
CA LEU A 461 16.82 -8.37 11.11
C LEU A 461 17.48 -7.53 10.00
N LEU A 462 16.70 -6.69 9.31
CA LEU A 462 17.17 -5.98 8.12
C LEU A 462 18.43 -5.14 8.39
N GLY A 463 18.51 -4.50 9.56
CA GLY A 463 19.68 -3.74 9.99
C GLY A 463 20.99 -4.57 10.00
N LEU A 464 20.95 -5.87 10.30
CA LEU A 464 22.13 -6.75 10.27
C LEU A 464 22.68 -6.93 8.85
N LEU A 465 21.79 -7.04 7.86
CA LEU A 465 22.16 -7.17 6.46
C LEU A 465 22.65 -5.85 5.88
N LEU A 466 21.89 -4.77 6.11
CA LEU A 466 22.22 -3.46 5.54
C LEU A 466 23.56 -2.93 6.05
N THR A 467 23.92 -3.23 7.30
CA THR A 467 25.21 -2.82 7.88
C THR A 467 26.37 -3.78 7.58
N GLY A 468 26.10 -4.92 6.93
CA GLY A 468 27.10 -5.95 6.65
C GLY A 468 27.56 -6.76 7.87
N VAL A 469 26.89 -6.64 9.01
CA VAL A 469 27.19 -7.42 10.24
C VAL A 469 26.94 -8.92 10.01
N VAL A 470 25.93 -9.26 9.20
CA VAL A 470 25.67 -10.63 8.76
C VAL A 470 25.73 -10.70 7.25
N LYS A 471 26.29 -11.80 6.73
CA LYS A 471 26.36 -12.05 5.29
C LYS A 471 24.98 -12.36 4.72
N PRO A 472 24.65 -11.88 3.51
CA PRO A 472 23.38 -12.15 2.83
C PRO A 472 23.37 -13.54 2.15
N GLU A 473 23.57 -14.59 2.94
CA GLU A 473 23.59 -15.98 2.48
C GLU A 473 22.20 -16.61 2.62
N PRO A 474 21.67 -17.28 1.57
CA PRO A 474 20.34 -17.88 1.64
C PRO A 474 20.37 -19.16 2.49
N ALA A 475 19.69 -19.14 3.63
CA ALA A 475 19.58 -20.30 4.52
C ALA A 475 18.38 -21.19 4.12
N VAL A 476 18.56 -22.51 4.18
CA VAL A 476 17.49 -23.49 3.97
C VAL A 476 16.97 -23.97 5.32
N LEU A 477 15.66 -23.89 5.52
CA LEU A 477 14.96 -24.27 6.75
C LEU A 477 13.86 -25.30 6.46
N GLN A 478 13.65 -26.19 7.42
CA GLN A 478 12.62 -27.23 7.39
C GLN A 478 11.29 -26.69 7.93
N MET A 479 10.65 -25.80 7.17
CA MET A 479 9.38 -25.15 7.57
C MET A 479 8.19 -25.52 6.68
N GLY A 480 8.40 -26.23 5.58
CA GLY A 480 7.34 -26.64 4.65
C GLY A 480 6.52 -27.86 5.09
N ASP A 481 6.75 -28.36 6.29
CA ASP A 481 6.17 -29.60 6.83
C ASP A 481 4.98 -29.39 7.79
N ARG A 482 4.61 -28.13 8.11
CA ARG A 482 3.44 -27.85 8.97
C ARG A 482 2.15 -28.31 8.29
N THR A 483 1.42 -29.21 8.95
CA THR A 483 0.21 -29.85 8.43
C THR A 483 0.43 -30.51 7.05
N ALA A 484 1.65 -30.98 6.73
CA ALA A 484 1.93 -31.67 5.46
C ALA A 484 1.43 -33.12 5.43
N ILE A 485 1.29 -33.75 6.61
CA ILE A 485 0.61 -35.04 6.74
C ILE A 485 -0.90 -34.74 6.86
N PRO A 486 -1.75 -35.26 5.96
CA PRO A 486 -3.18 -35.05 6.04
C PRO A 486 -3.76 -35.73 7.29
N PRO A 487 -4.89 -35.23 7.82
CA PRO A 487 -5.56 -35.86 8.98
C PRO A 487 -6.32 -37.15 8.62
N TYR A 488 -6.13 -37.68 7.41
CA TYR A 488 -6.85 -38.81 6.84
C TYR A 488 -5.96 -40.06 6.79
N ASP A 489 -6.51 -41.20 7.21
CA ASP A 489 -5.80 -42.48 7.17
C ASP A 489 -6.00 -43.17 5.81
N TYR A 490 -5.13 -42.86 4.85
CA TYR A 490 -5.11 -43.51 3.54
C TYR A 490 -4.28 -44.80 3.58
N PRO A 491 -4.71 -45.90 2.91
CA PRO A 491 -3.98 -47.16 2.89
C PRO A 491 -2.55 -47.05 2.36
N SER A 492 -2.36 -46.30 1.26
CA SER A 492 -1.05 -46.06 0.64
C SER A 492 -0.78 -44.57 0.54
N MET A 493 0.24 -44.06 1.25
CA MET A 493 0.55 -42.65 1.32
C MET A 493 2.05 -42.36 1.39
N ARG A 494 2.52 -41.45 0.53
CA ARG A 494 3.86 -40.85 0.55
C ARG A 494 3.75 -39.34 0.69
N ILE A 495 4.47 -38.77 1.65
CA ILE A 495 4.51 -37.33 1.93
C ILE A 495 5.95 -36.87 1.89
N ALA A 496 6.25 -35.87 1.07
CA ALA A 496 7.56 -35.25 0.97
C ALA A 496 7.48 -33.72 0.93
N VAL A 497 8.57 -33.09 1.36
CA VAL A 497 8.79 -31.65 1.25
C VAL A 497 10.08 -31.42 0.47
N GLU A 498 10.08 -30.40 -0.37
CA GLU A 498 11.23 -29.87 -1.07
C GLU A 498 11.73 -28.65 -0.28
N ASP A 499 12.67 -28.86 0.65
CA ASP A 499 13.24 -27.79 1.46
C ASP A 499 14.16 -26.92 0.58
N MET A 500 13.96 -25.61 0.56
CA MET A 500 14.60 -24.72 -0.42
C MET A 500 14.94 -23.33 0.14
N PRO A 501 15.94 -22.62 -0.43
CA PRO A 501 16.34 -21.29 0.03
C PRO A 501 15.23 -20.25 -0.21
N PRO A 502 15.29 -19.10 0.49
CA PRO A 502 14.35 -18.01 0.24
C PRO A 502 14.49 -17.49 -1.20
N ILE A 503 13.35 -17.17 -1.81
CA ILE A 503 13.29 -16.51 -3.12
C ILE A 503 12.98 -15.01 -2.93
N VAL A 504 12.05 -14.73 -2.04
CA VAL A 504 11.65 -13.39 -1.59
C VAL A 504 11.91 -13.36 -0.09
N ARG A 505 12.32 -12.20 0.44
CA ARG A 505 12.44 -11.96 1.88
C ARG A 505 11.12 -12.33 2.55
N ALA A 506 11.12 -13.39 3.35
CA ALA A 506 9.93 -13.99 3.90
C ALA A 506 10.05 -14.27 5.40
N SER A 507 8.91 -14.24 6.09
CA SER A 507 8.81 -14.57 7.51
C SER A 507 7.53 -15.34 7.80
N TRP A 508 7.38 -15.77 9.05
CA TRP A 508 6.18 -16.45 9.52
C TRP A 508 5.00 -15.46 9.46
N MET A 509 3.95 -15.90 8.78
CA MET A 509 2.67 -15.21 8.64
C MET A 509 1.57 -16.15 9.10
N ARG A 510 0.48 -15.60 9.65
CA ARG A 510 -0.56 -16.38 10.32
C ARG A 510 -0.99 -17.63 9.52
N GLY A 511 -0.75 -18.82 10.05
CA GLY A 511 -1.01 -20.14 9.45
C GLY A 511 0.17 -20.80 8.71
N VAL A 512 1.24 -20.05 8.41
CA VAL A 512 2.51 -20.51 7.80
C VAL A 512 2.26 -21.44 6.59
N SER A 513 2.85 -22.65 6.55
CA SER A 513 2.67 -23.63 5.47
C SER A 513 1.45 -24.54 5.67
N SER A 514 0.69 -24.39 6.78
CA SER A 514 -0.48 -25.22 7.04
C SER A 514 -1.68 -24.83 6.18
N LEU A 515 -1.91 -23.53 5.98
CA LEU A 515 -2.99 -23.02 5.12
C LEU A 515 -2.94 -23.62 3.70
N PRO A 516 -1.79 -23.58 2.99
CA PRO A 516 -1.72 -24.15 1.64
C PRO A 516 -1.74 -25.68 1.63
N SER A 517 -1.12 -26.33 2.62
CA SER A 517 -1.15 -27.80 2.73
C SER A 517 -2.57 -28.30 2.92
N THR A 518 -3.34 -27.70 3.84
CA THR A 518 -4.76 -28.00 4.02
C THR A 518 -5.57 -27.66 2.79
N PHE A 519 -5.30 -26.55 2.10
CA PHE A 519 -5.98 -26.24 0.84
C PHE A 519 -5.87 -27.41 -0.16
N ALA A 520 -4.66 -27.94 -0.34
CA ALA A 520 -4.44 -29.08 -1.23
C ALA A 520 -5.12 -30.37 -0.73
N HIS A 521 -4.96 -30.72 0.55
CA HIS A 521 -5.59 -31.92 1.13
C HIS A 521 -7.12 -31.89 1.01
N GLU A 522 -7.73 -30.80 1.45
CA GLU A 522 -9.19 -30.66 1.54
C GLU A 522 -9.86 -30.43 0.19
N SER A 523 -9.19 -29.79 -0.77
CA SER A 523 -9.72 -29.72 -2.14
C SER A 523 -9.55 -31.05 -2.87
N TRP A 524 -8.44 -31.76 -2.67
CA TRP A 524 -8.21 -33.05 -3.33
C TRP A 524 -9.20 -34.12 -2.85
N ILE A 525 -9.42 -34.26 -1.54
CA ILE A 525 -10.39 -35.24 -1.02
C ILE A 525 -11.83 -34.92 -1.45
N ASP A 526 -12.17 -33.64 -1.63
CA ASP A 526 -13.47 -33.21 -2.15
C ASP A 526 -13.64 -33.57 -3.63
N GLU A 527 -12.57 -33.47 -4.42
CA GLU A 527 -12.52 -33.97 -5.80
C GLU A 527 -12.68 -35.50 -5.87
N CYS A 528 -12.04 -36.24 -4.97
CA CYS A 528 -12.22 -37.68 -4.84
C CYS A 528 -13.66 -38.05 -4.50
N ALA A 529 -14.30 -37.32 -3.58
CA ALA A 529 -15.70 -37.55 -3.23
C ALA A 529 -16.62 -37.37 -4.44
N ALA A 530 -16.42 -36.30 -5.22
CA ALA A 530 -17.19 -36.03 -6.43
C ALA A 530 -16.98 -37.12 -7.53
N GLU A 531 -15.74 -37.57 -7.73
CA GLU A 531 -15.43 -38.63 -8.70
C GLU A 531 -16.00 -39.99 -8.25
N ALA A 532 -15.98 -40.28 -6.95
CA ALA A 532 -16.58 -41.48 -6.36
C ALA A 532 -18.11 -41.43 -6.29
N GLY A 533 -18.74 -40.28 -6.54
CA GLY A 533 -20.18 -40.08 -6.41
C GLY A 533 -20.68 -40.19 -4.97
N VAL A 534 -19.90 -39.70 -4.00
CA VAL A 534 -20.20 -39.76 -2.55
C VAL A 534 -20.30 -38.35 -1.99
N ASP A 535 -21.11 -38.17 -0.93
CA ASP A 535 -21.17 -36.91 -0.21
C ASP A 535 -19.80 -36.48 0.36
N PRO A 536 -19.36 -35.21 0.20
CA PRO A 536 -18.02 -34.81 0.61
C PRO A 536 -17.76 -34.89 2.11
N VAL A 537 -18.78 -34.73 2.95
CA VAL A 537 -18.65 -34.90 4.41
C VAL A 537 -18.59 -36.39 4.75
N GLU A 538 -19.48 -37.18 4.15
CA GLU A 538 -19.47 -38.65 4.32
C GLU A 538 -18.15 -39.27 3.86
N TYR A 539 -17.59 -38.81 2.74
CA TYR A 539 -16.34 -39.32 2.18
C TYR A 539 -15.16 -39.06 3.12
N ARG A 540 -15.08 -37.87 3.72
CA ARG A 540 -14.07 -37.54 4.74
C ARG A 540 -14.17 -38.44 5.97
N LEU A 541 -15.40 -38.72 6.42
CA LEU A 541 -15.65 -39.58 7.58
C LEU A 541 -15.21 -41.04 7.37
N ARG A 542 -14.97 -41.50 6.14
CA ARG A 542 -14.41 -42.83 5.86
C ARG A 542 -12.95 -42.97 6.32
N TYR A 543 -12.21 -41.87 6.33
CA TYR A 543 -10.76 -41.83 6.63
C TYR A 543 -10.43 -41.12 7.95
N LEU A 544 -11.45 -40.68 8.70
CA LEU A 544 -11.28 -40.07 10.02
C LEU A 544 -11.59 -41.10 11.11
N HIS A 545 -10.66 -41.25 12.05
CA HIS A 545 -10.79 -42.17 13.17
C HIS A 545 -10.77 -41.48 14.54
N ASP A 546 -10.34 -40.23 14.61
CA ASP A 546 -10.38 -39.43 15.84
C ASP A 546 -11.84 -39.06 16.19
N PRO A 547 -12.37 -39.49 17.36
CA PRO A 547 -13.73 -39.18 17.77
C PRO A 547 -14.02 -37.68 17.87
N ARG A 548 -13.05 -36.84 18.28
CA ARG A 548 -13.23 -35.38 18.38
C ARG A 548 -13.35 -34.75 17.00
N ALA A 549 -12.55 -35.22 16.06
CA ALA A 549 -12.63 -34.80 14.66
C ALA A 549 -14.00 -35.16 14.06
N ILE A 550 -14.44 -36.41 14.26
CA ILE A 550 -15.73 -36.91 13.76
C ILE A 550 -16.89 -36.10 14.35
N ASP A 551 -16.87 -35.84 15.66
CA ASP A 551 -17.88 -35.05 16.36
C ASP A 551 -17.94 -33.61 15.81
N LEU A 552 -16.78 -32.94 15.69
CA LEU A 552 -16.69 -31.60 15.12
C LEU A 552 -17.22 -31.54 13.68
N VAL A 553 -16.80 -32.46 12.82
CA VAL A 553 -17.23 -32.52 11.41
C VAL A 553 -18.75 -32.64 11.30
N LYS A 554 -19.36 -33.55 12.08
CA LYS A 554 -20.81 -33.76 12.09
C LYS A 554 -21.54 -32.54 12.63
N ALA A 555 -21.11 -32.00 13.78
CA ALA A 555 -21.74 -30.86 14.42
C ALA A 555 -21.71 -29.60 13.53
N VAL A 556 -20.60 -29.34 12.84
CA VAL A 556 -20.50 -28.19 11.92
C VAL A 556 -21.38 -28.38 10.69
N ALA A 557 -21.37 -29.57 10.10
CA ALA A 557 -22.23 -29.86 8.94
C ALA A 557 -23.71 -29.72 9.30
N GLU A 558 -24.13 -30.23 10.46
CA GLU A 558 -25.49 -30.07 10.97
C GLU A 558 -25.84 -28.59 11.22
N ARG A 559 -24.97 -27.87 11.95
CA ARG A 559 -25.16 -26.46 12.30
C ARG A 559 -25.28 -25.57 11.06
N ALA A 560 -24.51 -25.88 10.03
CA ALA A 560 -24.54 -25.14 8.77
C ALA A 560 -25.70 -25.51 7.85
N GLY A 561 -26.52 -26.51 8.21
CA GLY A 561 -27.60 -27.01 7.35
C GLY A 561 -27.04 -27.66 6.07
N TRP A 562 -25.98 -28.46 6.18
CA TRP A 562 -25.33 -29.10 5.04
C TRP A 562 -26.31 -29.94 4.21
N GLU A 563 -26.40 -29.63 2.92
CA GLU A 563 -27.20 -30.42 1.98
C GLU A 563 -26.37 -31.57 1.40
N ARG A 564 -26.75 -32.80 1.73
CA ARG A 564 -26.13 -34.02 1.18
C ARG A 564 -26.21 -34.02 -0.36
N ARG A 565 -25.08 -34.30 -1.02
CA ARG A 565 -24.98 -34.31 -2.50
C ARG A 565 -23.81 -35.14 -2.99
N THR A 566 -23.91 -35.73 -4.17
CA THR A 566 -22.84 -36.54 -4.79
C THR A 566 -22.07 -35.81 -5.89
N GLY A 567 -22.43 -34.56 -6.18
CA GLY A 567 -21.81 -33.71 -7.20
C GLY A 567 -22.21 -32.24 -7.01
N PRO A 568 -21.70 -31.32 -7.87
CA PRO A 568 -21.97 -29.90 -7.75
C PRO A 568 -23.44 -29.60 -8.05
N ARG A 569 -24.10 -28.80 -7.21
CA ARG A 569 -25.53 -28.47 -7.37
C ARG A 569 -25.80 -27.48 -8.48
N MET A 570 -24.84 -26.58 -8.75
CA MET A 570 -24.94 -25.51 -9.76
C MET A 570 -26.26 -24.72 -9.69
N LYS A 571 -26.71 -24.39 -8.47
CA LYS A 571 -27.96 -23.63 -8.25
C LYS A 571 -27.82 -22.24 -8.87
N ALA A 572 -28.71 -21.89 -9.80
CA ALA A 572 -28.65 -20.66 -10.57
C ALA A 572 -29.88 -19.77 -10.34
N GLU A 573 -29.65 -18.47 -10.13
CA GLU A 573 -30.67 -17.43 -10.13
C GLU A 573 -30.18 -16.26 -11.00
N GLY A 574 -30.66 -16.19 -12.25
CA GLY A 574 -30.11 -15.28 -13.26
C GLY A 574 -28.60 -15.51 -13.47
N ASP A 575 -27.82 -14.44 -13.39
CA ASP A 575 -26.35 -14.49 -13.52
C ASP A 575 -25.63 -15.02 -12.26
N ILE A 576 -26.34 -15.18 -11.14
CA ILE A 576 -25.76 -15.62 -9.87
C ILE A 576 -25.84 -17.14 -9.75
N LEU A 577 -24.72 -17.75 -9.38
CA LEU A 577 -24.59 -19.16 -9.03
C LEU A 577 -24.35 -19.28 -7.52
N ARG A 578 -24.98 -20.25 -6.87
CA ARG A 578 -24.90 -20.46 -5.42
C ARG A 578 -24.31 -21.82 -5.10
N GLY A 579 -23.39 -21.85 -4.13
CA GLY A 579 -22.75 -23.08 -3.71
C GLY A 579 -22.42 -23.09 -2.22
N GLN A 580 -22.24 -24.30 -1.70
CA GLN A 580 -21.80 -24.55 -0.32
C GLN A 580 -20.57 -25.46 -0.39
N GLY A 581 -19.61 -25.27 0.49
CA GLY A 581 -18.37 -26.05 0.51
C GLY A 581 -17.94 -26.37 1.93
N PHE A 582 -17.41 -27.57 2.13
CA PHE A 582 -16.94 -28.04 3.43
C PHE A 582 -15.43 -28.23 3.39
N ALA A 583 -14.76 -27.92 4.50
CA ALA A 583 -13.39 -28.32 4.76
C ALA A 583 -13.12 -28.49 6.26
N TYR A 584 -12.16 -29.32 6.60
CA TYR A 584 -11.75 -29.60 7.97
C TYR A 584 -10.21 -29.58 8.10
N ALA A 585 -9.70 -29.25 9.29
CA ALA A 585 -8.28 -29.34 9.59
C ALA A 585 -7.99 -29.56 11.07
N LEU A 586 -6.89 -30.26 11.33
CA LEU A 586 -6.12 -30.17 12.57
C LEU A 586 -4.86 -29.32 12.28
N TYR A 587 -4.73 -28.18 12.94
CA TYR A 587 -3.52 -27.37 12.81
C TYR A 587 -2.37 -28.05 13.55
N VAL A 588 -1.28 -28.41 12.87
CA VAL A 588 -0.10 -29.08 13.46
C VAL A 588 1.09 -28.14 13.37
N HIS A 589 1.79 -27.97 14.49
CA HIS A 589 2.91 -27.05 14.59
C HIS A 589 4.08 -27.65 15.40
N SER A 590 5.05 -26.82 15.81
CA SER A 590 6.40 -27.19 16.26
C SER A 590 7.26 -27.95 15.24
N ALA A 591 8.51 -28.28 15.60
CA ALA A 591 9.40 -29.07 14.76
C ALA A 591 8.81 -30.46 14.48
N PHE A 592 8.93 -30.96 13.25
CA PHE A 592 8.37 -32.24 12.82
C PHE A 592 8.80 -33.41 13.75
N PRO A 593 7.90 -34.34 14.13
CA PRO A 593 6.52 -34.53 13.63
C PRO A 593 5.48 -33.53 14.18
N GLY A 594 5.88 -32.65 15.08
CA GLY A 594 4.99 -31.62 15.63
C GLY A 594 3.87 -32.18 16.51
N TYR A 595 2.96 -31.29 16.94
CA TYR A 595 1.74 -31.66 17.65
C TYR A 595 0.56 -30.74 17.28
N GLY A 596 -0.65 -31.23 17.51
CA GLY A 596 -1.89 -30.51 17.18
C GLY A 596 -2.13 -29.31 18.10
N ALA A 597 -2.38 -28.14 17.51
CA ALA A 597 -2.85 -26.95 18.20
C ALA A 597 -4.34 -27.03 18.50
N ALA A 598 -5.22 -27.12 17.49
CA ALA A 598 -6.68 -27.26 17.66
C ALA A 598 -7.34 -27.71 16.34
N TRP A 599 -8.58 -28.20 16.45
CA TRP A 599 -9.38 -28.60 15.28
C TRP A 599 -10.32 -27.48 14.85
N ALA A 600 -10.50 -27.36 13.54
CA ALA A 600 -11.49 -26.47 12.96
C ALA A 600 -12.15 -27.10 11.73
N ALA A 601 -13.42 -26.75 11.50
CA ALA A 601 -14.13 -27.10 10.28
C ALA A 601 -14.96 -25.90 9.81
N TRP A 602 -15.04 -25.73 8.49
CA TRP A 602 -15.78 -24.66 7.85
C TRP A 602 -16.85 -25.24 6.95
N VAL A 603 -18.01 -24.59 6.96
CA VAL A 603 -18.94 -24.59 5.84
C VAL A 603 -19.05 -23.18 5.31
N ALA A 604 -18.62 -22.98 4.06
CA ALA A 604 -18.73 -21.70 3.36
C ALA A 604 -19.91 -21.74 2.38
N GLU A 605 -20.72 -20.69 2.38
CA GLU A 605 -21.73 -20.40 1.38
C GLU A 605 -21.24 -19.25 0.49
N VAL A 606 -21.30 -19.43 -0.82
CA VAL A 606 -20.81 -18.44 -1.79
C VAL A 606 -21.83 -18.16 -2.89
N GLU A 607 -21.78 -16.93 -3.37
CA GLU A 607 -22.39 -16.49 -4.62
C GLU A 607 -21.30 -16.19 -5.65
N VAL A 608 -21.45 -16.73 -6.86
CA VAL A 608 -20.56 -16.48 -7.99
C VAL A 608 -21.35 -15.83 -9.11
N ASN A 609 -20.96 -14.61 -9.49
CA ASN A 609 -21.54 -13.97 -10.67
C ASN A 609 -20.82 -14.48 -11.93
N ARG A 610 -21.49 -15.28 -12.74
CA ARG A 610 -20.88 -15.93 -13.91
C ARG A 610 -20.42 -14.96 -15.01
N ARG A 611 -20.97 -13.74 -15.03
CA ARG A 611 -20.63 -12.69 -16.01
C ARG A 611 -19.42 -11.88 -15.57
N THR A 612 -19.37 -11.52 -14.30
CA THR A 612 -18.30 -10.65 -13.77
C THR A 612 -17.15 -11.43 -13.15
N GLY A 613 -17.36 -12.69 -12.77
CA GLY A 613 -16.45 -13.54 -12.01
C GLY A 613 -16.37 -13.23 -10.52
N VAL A 614 -17.12 -12.23 -10.03
CA VAL A 614 -17.09 -11.86 -8.61
C VAL A 614 -17.61 -13.02 -7.76
N VAL A 615 -16.83 -13.36 -6.73
CA VAL A 615 -17.21 -14.33 -5.69
C VAL A 615 -17.48 -13.57 -4.40
N THR A 616 -18.66 -13.77 -3.84
CA THR A 616 -19.05 -13.23 -2.54
C THR A 616 -19.22 -14.40 -1.58
N ALA A 617 -18.45 -14.44 -0.49
CA ALA A 617 -18.78 -15.31 0.64
C ALA A 617 -19.96 -14.66 1.38
N THR A 618 -21.12 -15.32 1.38
CA THR A 618 -22.33 -14.77 2.01
C THR A 618 -22.42 -15.14 3.49
N ARG A 619 -22.07 -16.40 3.81
CA ARG A 619 -22.11 -16.93 5.16
C ARG A 619 -21.01 -17.97 5.36
N ILE A 620 -20.38 -17.95 6.53
CA ILE A 620 -19.37 -18.92 6.94
C ILE A 620 -19.71 -19.43 8.33
N VAL A 621 -19.99 -20.73 8.43
CA VAL A 621 -20.16 -21.42 9.71
C VAL A 621 -18.86 -22.12 10.05
N THR A 622 -18.25 -21.71 11.16
CA THR A 622 -16.97 -22.24 11.63
C THR A 622 -17.15 -22.97 12.95
N GLY A 623 -16.84 -24.27 12.97
CA GLY A 623 -16.65 -25.01 14.21
C GLY A 623 -15.21 -24.98 14.66
N HIS A 624 -15.01 -24.90 15.98
CA HIS A 624 -13.68 -24.86 16.58
C HIS A 624 -13.65 -25.69 17.87
N ASP A 625 -12.78 -26.69 17.95
CA ASP A 625 -12.52 -27.46 19.16
C ASP A 625 -11.16 -27.04 19.76
N ALA A 626 -11.23 -26.23 20.82
CA ALA A 626 -10.09 -25.68 21.56
C ALA A 626 -9.88 -26.32 22.94
N GLY A 627 -10.51 -27.46 23.23
CA GLY A 627 -10.49 -28.01 24.59
C GLY A 627 -11.04 -27.02 25.63
N LEU A 628 -10.42 -26.98 26.82
CA LEU A 628 -10.75 -25.98 27.85
C LEU A 628 -10.53 -24.56 27.33
N MET A 629 -11.62 -23.80 27.27
CA MET A 629 -11.59 -22.40 26.85
C MET A 629 -11.41 -21.51 28.07
N ILE A 630 -10.26 -20.85 28.16
CA ILE A 630 -9.98 -19.92 29.27
C ILE A 630 -10.94 -18.72 29.25
N ASN A 631 -11.08 -18.09 28.08
CA ASN A 631 -12.02 -17.01 27.82
C ASN A 631 -12.81 -17.31 26.54
N PRO A 632 -14.05 -17.81 26.62
CA PRO A 632 -14.85 -18.13 25.44
C PRO A 632 -15.09 -16.93 24.51
N ALA A 633 -15.23 -15.71 25.05
CA ALA A 633 -15.36 -14.51 24.23
C ALA A 633 -14.08 -14.20 23.45
N GLY A 634 -12.92 -14.37 24.09
CA GLY A 634 -11.60 -14.25 23.44
C GLY A 634 -11.42 -15.24 22.29
N VAL A 635 -11.77 -16.52 22.51
CA VAL A 635 -11.73 -17.56 21.46
C VAL A 635 -12.66 -17.20 20.30
N LYS A 636 -13.91 -16.80 20.58
CA LYS A 636 -14.85 -16.36 19.55
C LYS A 636 -14.31 -15.19 18.70
N HIS A 637 -13.74 -14.17 19.34
CA HIS A 637 -13.14 -13.03 18.61
C HIS A 637 -11.93 -13.46 17.76
N GLN A 638 -11.12 -14.40 18.24
CA GLN A 638 -10.03 -14.97 17.46
C GLN A 638 -10.53 -15.73 16.23
N VAL A 639 -11.61 -16.50 16.35
CA VAL A 639 -12.25 -17.17 15.21
C VAL A 639 -12.78 -16.15 14.20
N HIS A 640 -13.46 -15.09 14.63
CA HIS A 640 -13.88 -14.01 13.71
C HIS A 640 -12.69 -13.43 12.93
N GLY A 641 -11.59 -13.11 13.64
CA GLY A 641 -10.38 -12.58 12.99
C GLY A 641 -9.75 -13.57 12.00
N ASN A 642 -9.73 -14.86 12.32
CA ASN A 642 -9.27 -15.92 11.41
C ASN A 642 -10.14 -15.97 10.15
N VAL A 643 -11.47 -15.94 10.29
CA VAL A 643 -12.41 -16.01 9.16
C VAL A 643 -12.25 -14.80 8.23
N ILE A 644 -12.19 -13.59 8.78
CA ILE A 644 -12.05 -12.35 7.99
C ILE A 644 -10.73 -12.35 7.21
N GLN A 645 -9.61 -12.61 7.89
CA GLN A 645 -8.28 -12.58 7.26
C GLN A 645 -8.14 -13.65 6.19
N ALA A 646 -8.60 -14.87 6.47
CA ALA A 646 -8.45 -15.96 5.53
C ALA A 646 -9.36 -15.78 4.31
N THR A 647 -10.59 -15.29 4.50
CA THR A 647 -11.50 -14.94 3.39
C THR A 647 -10.89 -13.86 2.49
N SER A 648 -10.29 -12.82 3.09
CA SER A 648 -9.58 -11.76 2.36
C SER A 648 -8.44 -12.32 1.49
N ARG A 649 -7.57 -13.15 2.09
CA ARG A 649 -6.45 -13.79 1.38
C ARG A 649 -6.91 -14.68 0.24
N VAL A 650 -7.95 -15.47 0.48
CA VAL A 650 -8.46 -16.44 -0.49
C VAL A 650 -9.13 -15.76 -1.69
N LEU A 651 -9.80 -14.62 -1.48
CA LEU A 651 -10.56 -13.96 -2.54
C LEU A 651 -9.80 -12.82 -3.26
N LYS A 652 -8.84 -12.16 -2.60
CA LYS A 652 -8.29 -10.88 -3.10
C LYS A 652 -6.77 -10.79 -3.05
N GLU A 653 -6.15 -11.22 -1.95
CA GLU A 653 -4.78 -10.82 -1.66
C GLU A 653 -3.73 -11.64 -2.42
N ARG A 654 -2.70 -10.94 -2.90
CA ARG A 654 -1.45 -11.50 -3.42
C ARG A 654 -0.42 -10.38 -3.53
N VAL A 655 0.85 -10.67 -3.33
CA VAL A 655 1.93 -9.72 -3.63
C VAL A 655 2.19 -9.73 -5.13
N PRO A 656 1.94 -8.62 -5.86
CA PRO A 656 2.30 -8.53 -7.26
C PRO A 656 3.80 -8.31 -7.43
N PHE A 657 4.37 -8.93 -8.46
CA PHE A 657 5.76 -8.73 -8.87
C PHE A 657 5.82 -8.12 -10.27
N GLU A 658 6.74 -7.17 -10.45
CA GLU A 658 7.06 -6.58 -11.75
C GLU A 658 8.56 -6.37 -11.88
N ASN A 659 9.12 -6.85 -13.00
CA ASN A 659 10.57 -6.85 -13.24
C ASN A 659 11.33 -7.50 -12.07
N GLY A 660 10.84 -8.62 -11.55
CA GLY A 660 11.47 -9.34 -10.43
C GLY A 660 11.40 -8.66 -9.05
N LEU A 661 10.65 -7.57 -8.88
CA LEU A 661 10.51 -6.84 -7.61
C LEU A 661 9.06 -6.72 -7.17
N ILE A 662 8.86 -6.44 -5.88
CA ILE A 662 7.54 -6.16 -5.31
C ILE A 662 6.97 -4.87 -5.93
N ALA A 663 5.77 -4.94 -6.47
CA ALA A 663 5.09 -3.81 -7.11
C ALA A 663 4.05 -3.11 -6.20
N ALA A 664 3.59 -3.78 -5.14
CA ALA A 664 2.61 -3.18 -4.23
C ALA A 664 3.30 -2.27 -3.22
N GLN A 665 3.12 -0.95 -3.37
CA GLN A 665 3.64 0.05 -2.43
C GLN A 665 2.57 0.60 -1.48
N GLU A 666 1.29 0.36 -1.78
CA GLU A 666 0.16 0.85 -0.99
C GLU A 666 -1.06 -0.09 -1.13
N TRP A 667 -2.20 0.27 -0.55
CA TRP A 667 -3.39 -0.61 -0.43
C TRP A 667 -4.15 -0.83 -1.75
N GLY A 668 -4.07 0.09 -2.71
CA GLY A 668 -4.57 -0.10 -4.07
C GLY A 668 -3.83 -1.22 -4.81
N GLY A 669 -2.51 -1.31 -4.63
CA GLY A 669 -1.65 -2.37 -5.17
C GLY A 669 -1.74 -3.70 -4.41
N TYR A 670 -2.27 -3.71 -3.19
CA TYR A 670 -2.54 -4.91 -2.40
C TYR A 670 -3.92 -4.82 -1.72
N PRO A 671 -5.01 -5.11 -2.46
CA PRO A 671 -6.36 -4.94 -1.94
C PRO A 671 -6.71 -6.03 -0.93
N ILE A 672 -7.28 -5.60 0.20
CA ILE A 672 -7.85 -6.47 1.24
C ILE A 672 -9.39 -6.42 1.22
N LEU A 673 -10.04 -7.29 2.00
CA LEU A 673 -11.48 -7.31 2.20
C LEU A 673 -11.96 -6.03 2.90
N ASP A 674 -13.03 -5.42 2.38
CA ASP A 674 -13.69 -4.27 3.01
C ASP A 674 -14.89 -4.69 3.87
N PHE A 675 -15.40 -3.79 4.71
CA PHE A 675 -16.49 -4.09 5.65
C PHE A 675 -17.78 -4.59 4.98
N ARG A 676 -18.04 -4.23 3.71
CA ARG A 676 -19.24 -4.64 2.96
C ARG A 676 -19.12 -6.05 2.39
N GLU A 677 -17.89 -6.55 2.30
CA GLU A 677 -17.56 -7.88 1.78
C GLU A 677 -17.36 -8.91 2.91
N VAL A 678 -17.44 -8.49 4.18
CA VAL A 678 -17.37 -9.41 5.33
C VAL A 678 -18.61 -10.32 5.33
N PRO A 679 -18.44 -11.66 5.32
CA PRO A 679 -19.57 -12.59 5.34
C PRO A 679 -20.30 -12.54 6.68
N GLU A 680 -21.52 -13.09 6.74
CA GLU A 680 -22.10 -13.49 8.01
C GLU A 680 -21.22 -14.61 8.63
N ILE A 681 -20.67 -14.37 9.82
CA ILE A 681 -19.78 -15.32 10.50
C ILE A 681 -20.51 -15.93 11.68
N GLU A 682 -20.73 -17.25 11.62
CA GLU A 682 -21.28 -18.02 12.71
C GLU A 682 -20.20 -18.91 13.33
N VAL A 683 -19.94 -18.70 14.62
CA VAL A 683 -18.92 -19.46 15.36
C VAL A 683 -19.57 -20.46 16.30
N MET A 684 -19.27 -21.74 16.08
CA MET A 684 -19.64 -22.85 16.95
C MET A 684 -18.38 -23.32 17.71
N MET A 685 -18.39 -23.20 19.03
CA MET A 685 -17.29 -23.68 19.88
C MET A 685 -17.71 -25.01 20.51
N MET A 686 -16.85 -26.02 20.44
CA MET A 686 -17.12 -27.32 21.07
C MET A 686 -17.01 -27.20 22.59
N ASP A 687 -18.00 -27.73 23.32
CA ASP A 687 -17.96 -27.76 24.78
C ASP A 687 -17.03 -28.88 25.27
N ARG A 688 -15.84 -28.48 25.70
CA ARG A 688 -14.70 -29.37 26.02
C ARG A 688 -13.95 -28.91 27.26
N GLN A 689 -14.65 -28.37 28.25
CA GLN A 689 -14.00 -27.80 29.44
C GLN A 689 -13.23 -28.85 30.27
N ASP A 690 -13.58 -30.13 30.13
CA ASP A 690 -12.89 -31.27 30.73
C ASP A 690 -11.58 -31.66 30.02
N GLN A 691 -11.31 -31.12 28.83
CA GLN A 691 -10.13 -31.43 28.02
C GLN A 691 -9.01 -30.40 28.22
N PRO A 692 -7.73 -30.74 27.97
CA PRO A 692 -6.63 -29.78 28.03
C PRO A 692 -6.89 -28.54 27.14
N PRO A 693 -6.49 -27.33 27.56
CA PRO A 693 -6.66 -26.13 26.76
C PRO A 693 -5.72 -26.15 25.54
N LEU A 694 -6.25 -25.69 24.41
CA LEU A 694 -5.59 -25.77 23.11
C LEU A 694 -5.46 -24.39 22.43
N GLY A 695 -4.67 -24.36 21.35
CA GLY A 695 -4.30 -23.13 20.66
C GLY A 695 -5.40 -22.61 19.72
N SER A 696 -5.87 -21.37 19.93
CA SER A 696 -6.88 -20.70 19.08
C SER A 696 -6.33 -19.56 18.23
N GLY A 697 -5.00 -19.39 18.21
CA GLY A 697 -4.34 -18.30 17.52
C GLY A 697 -4.60 -18.33 16.01
N GLU A 698 -4.55 -19.50 15.37
CA GLU A 698 -4.52 -19.58 13.89
C GLU A 698 -5.38 -20.71 13.33
N SER A 699 -5.72 -21.71 14.15
CA SER A 699 -6.28 -22.99 13.73
C SER A 699 -7.58 -22.85 12.94
N ALA A 700 -8.45 -21.91 13.33
CA ALA A 700 -9.71 -21.66 12.64
C ALA A 700 -9.56 -21.04 11.25
N SER A 701 -8.36 -20.58 10.83
CA SER A 701 -8.13 -20.09 9.47
C SER A 701 -7.80 -21.21 8.48
N VAL A 702 -7.28 -22.33 8.98
CA VAL A 702 -6.63 -23.38 8.17
C VAL A 702 -7.56 -24.03 7.12
N PRO A 703 -8.85 -24.33 7.41
CA PRO A 703 -9.76 -24.92 6.41
C PRO A 703 -10.27 -23.96 5.31
N SER A 704 -10.01 -22.67 5.45
CA SER A 704 -10.70 -21.59 4.71
C SER A 704 -10.69 -21.73 3.19
N ALA A 705 -9.50 -21.86 2.61
CA ALA A 705 -9.31 -21.86 1.16
C ALA A 705 -10.05 -23.00 0.48
N ALA A 706 -9.99 -24.20 1.06
CA ALA A 706 -10.67 -25.36 0.52
C ALA A 706 -12.19 -25.26 0.71
N ALA A 707 -12.68 -24.77 1.85
CA ALA A 707 -14.13 -24.59 2.03
C ALA A 707 -14.70 -23.64 0.96
N ILE A 708 -14.03 -22.52 0.70
CA ILE A 708 -14.44 -21.55 -0.33
C ILE A 708 -14.28 -22.16 -1.74
N ALA A 709 -13.16 -22.83 -2.04
CA ALA A 709 -12.94 -23.47 -3.34
C ALA A 709 -14.00 -24.55 -3.65
N ASN A 710 -14.33 -25.38 -2.65
CA ASN A 710 -15.34 -26.42 -2.75
C ASN A 710 -16.75 -25.80 -2.92
N ALA A 711 -17.01 -24.65 -2.30
CA ALA A 711 -18.25 -23.90 -2.50
C ALA A 711 -18.36 -23.31 -3.92
N ILE A 712 -17.26 -22.78 -4.46
CA ILE A 712 -17.21 -22.31 -5.86
C ILE A 712 -17.41 -23.48 -6.82
N PHE A 713 -16.80 -24.64 -6.56
CA PHE A 713 -17.05 -25.84 -7.36
C PHE A 713 -18.51 -26.27 -7.30
N ASP A 714 -19.11 -26.30 -6.11
CA ASP A 714 -20.53 -26.63 -5.96
C ASP A 714 -21.43 -25.65 -6.73
N ALA A 715 -21.07 -24.36 -6.78
CA ALA A 715 -21.78 -23.33 -7.52
C ALA A 715 -21.60 -23.43 -9.04
N THR A 716 -20.41 -23.80 -9.53
CA THR A 716 -20.01 -23.61 -10.93
C THR A 716 -19.74 -24.90 -11.70
N GLY A 717 -19.51 -26.01 -11.01
CA GLY A 717 -18.97 -27.24 -11.57
C GLY A 717 -17.49 -27.19 -11.95
N VAL A 718 -16.79 -26.06 -11.72
CA VAL A 718 -15.38 -25.85 -12.09
C VAL A 718 -14.49 -25.87 -10.84
N ARG A 719 -13.37 -26.61 -10.91
CA ARG A 719 -12.38 -26.70 -9.82
C ARG A 719 -11.30 -25.64 -9.99
N PHE A 720 -11.19 -24.73 -9.03
CA PHE A 720 -10.13 -23.73 -8.95
C PHE A 720 -9.07 -24.14 -7.93
N ARG A 721 -7.81 -24.21 -8.37
CA ARG A 721 -6.67 -24.72 -7.56
C ARG A 721 -5.58 -23.68 -7.30
N LYS A 722 -5.85 -22.42 -7.68
CA LYS A 722 -4.93 -21.29 -7.56
C LYS A 722 -5.61 -20.15 -6.82
N VAL A 723 -5.05 -19.81 -5.67
CA VAL A 723 -5.47 -18.66 -4.87
C VAL A 723 -4.71 -17.41 -5.36
N PRO A 724 -5.31 -16.20 -5.37
CA PRO A 724 -6.67 -15.88 -4.96
C PRO A 724 -7.74 -16.06 -6.04
N PHE A 725 -8.98 -16.36 -5.63
CA PHE A 725 -10.18 -16.51 -6.47
C PHE A 725 -10.74 -15.16 -6.93
N THR A 726 -9.86 -14.36 -7.55
CA THR A 726 -10.21 -13.06 -8.09
C THR A 726 -11.17 -13.18 -9.29
N PRO A 727 -11.96 -12.13 -9.59
CA PRO A 727 -12.88 -12.18 -10.71
C PRO A 727 -12.21 -12.50 -12.04
N GLU A 728 -10.96 -12.07 -12.24
CA GLU A 728 -10.15 -12.40 -13.41
C GLU A 728 -9.97 -13.92 -13.55
N VAL A 729 -9.50 -14.57 -12.48
CA VAL A 729 -9.27 -16.02 -12.41
C VAL A 729 -10.57 -16.79 -12.62
N ILE A 730 -11.66 -16.34 -11.98
CA ILE A 730 -12.97 -16.99 -12.10
C ILE A 730 -13.52 -16.87 -13.53
N ARG A 731 -13.47 -15.67 -14.14
CA ARG A 731 -13.91 -15.50 -15.54
C ARG A 731 -13.10 -16.37 -16.49
N GLU A 732 -11.78 -16.40 -16.34
CA GLU A 732 -10.90 -17.22 -17.18
C GLU A 732 -11.27 -18.71 -17.07
N GLY A 733 -11.52 -19.21 -15.85
CA GLY A 733 -11.92 -20.59 -15.64
C GLY A 733 -13.34 -20.95 -16.10
N LEU A 734 -14.26 -19.98 -16.16
CA LEU A 734 -15.64 -20.19 -16.60
C LEU A 734 -15.85 -20.08 -18.13
N GLN A 735 -14.89 -19.55 -18.87
CA GLN A 735 -15.01 -19.43 -20.33
C GLN A 735 -14.84 -20.81 -21.01
N PRO A 736 -15.72 -21.19 -21.95
CA PRO A 736 -15.40 -22.29 -22.87
C PRO A 736 -14.16 -21.88 -23.70
N VAL A 737 -13.15 -22.75 -23.74
CA VAL A 737 -11.90 -22.49 -24.49
C VAL A 737 -12.22 -22.23 -25.96
N VAL A 738 -12.28 -20.95 -26.34
CA VAL A 738 -12.30 -20.51 -27.74
C VAL A 738 -10.89 -20.00 -28.03
N GLN A 739 -10.12 -20.80 -28.78
CA GLN A 739 -8.84 -20.37 -29.33
C GLN A 739 -9.06 -19.12 -30.20
N ALA A 740 -8.52 -17.98 -29.76
CA ALA A 740 -8.54 -16.74 -30.52
C ALA A 740 -7.39 -16.73 -31.54
N GLU A 741 -7.69 -17.00 -32.81
CA GLU A 741 -6.77 -16.80 -33.93
C GLU A 741 -6.53 -15.30 -34.18
N ALA A 742 -5.29 -14.85 -33.99
CA ALA A 742 -4.85 -13.49 -34.30
C ALA A 742 -4.73 -13.27 -35.82
N LYS A 743 -5.65 -12.48 -36.41
CA LYS A 743 -5.53 -12.00 -37.81
C LYS A 743 -4.53 -10.86 -37.94
N ARG A 744 -3.34 -11.19 -38.45
CA ARG A 744 -2.28 -10.26 -38.84
C ARG A 744 -2.63 -9.53 -40.15
N ARG A 745 -2.74 -8.20 -40.09
CA ARG A 745 -3.05 -7.31 -41.22
C ARG A 745 -1.82 -7.12 -42.12
N ARG A 746 -1.89 -7.53 -43.39
CA ARG A 746 -0.91 -7.21 -44.45
C ARG A 746 -1.07 -5.75 -44.87
N ARG A 747 0.01 -4.97 -44.87
CA ARG A 747 0.10 -3.70 -45.61
C ARG A 747 1.33 -3.79 -46.53
N ARG A 748 1.08 -3.82 -47.83
CA ARG A 748 2.12 -3.80 -48.89
C ARG A 748 2.51 -2.37 -49.22
N TRP A 749 3.78 -2.24 -49.53
CA TRP A 749 4.49 -1.05 -49.98
C TRP A 749 4.01 -0.57 -51.36
N PHE A 750 4.03 0.74 -51.57
CA PHE A 750 4.34 1.33 -52.87
C PHE A 750 5.36 2.45 -52.63
N ALA A 751 6.54 2.29 -53.24
CA ALA A 751 7.54 3.31 -53.44
C ALA A 751 7.46 3.80 -54.89
N GLY A 752 7.68 5.10 -55.09
CA GLY A 752 7.83 5.78 -56.37
C GLY A 752 7.83 7.29 -56.08
N LEU A 753 9.01 7.91 -55.90
CA LEU A 753 9.74 8.69 -56.91
C LEU A 753 8.88 9.84 -57.47
N GLY A 754 9.26 11.11 -57.47
CA GLY A 754 10.46 11.84 -57.08
C GLY A 754 10.09 13.31 -57.35
N GLY A 755 10.48 14.25 -56.47
CA GLY A 755 11.49 15.23 -56.85
C GLY A 755 11.16 16.00 -58.13
N LEU A 756 10.51 17.16 -58.02
CA LEU A 756 10.68 18.34 -58.90
C LEU A 756 9.66 19.45 -58.53
N ALA A 757 9.90 20.15 -57.42
CA ALA A 757 9.31 21.49 -57.17
C ALA A 757 10.07 22.29 -56.08
N GLY A 758 11.31 21.92 -55.74
CA GLY A 758 12.12 22.60 -54.71
C GLY A 758 13.08 23.66 -55.26
N GLY A 759 13.23 23.76 -56.59
CA GLY A 759 14.29 24.53 -57.25
C GLY A 759 13.94 25.94 -57.69
N LEU A 760 12.68 26.40 -57.55
CA LEU A 760 12.25 27.70 -58.09
C LEU A 760 11.74 28.71 -57.04
N LEU A 761 11.72 28.35 -55.75
CA LEU A 761 11.35 29.29 -54.67
C LEU A 761 12.55 29.86 -53.89
N VAL A 762 13.76 29.31 -54.08
CA VAL A 762 14.98 29.81 -53.42
C VAL A 762 15.53 31.06 -54.13
N ALA A 763 15.24 31.26 -55.42
CA ALA A 763 15.72 32.42 -56.18
C ALA A 763 14.82 33.67 -56.14
N ALA A 764 13.59 33.57 -55.59
CA ALA A 764 12.67 34.71 -55.45
C ALA A 764 12.59 35.30 -54.03
N GLY A 765 13.13 34.60 -53.00
CA GLY A 765 13.16 35.08 -51.62
C GLY A 765 14.31 36.05 -51.30
N ALA A 766 15.31 36.18 -52.17
CA ALA A 766 16.51 36.98 -51.92
C ALA A 766 16.40 38.46 -52.33
N ALA A 767 15.23 38.92 -52.80
CA ALA A 767 14.99 40.33 -53.17
C ALA A 767 13.81 41.00 -52.42
N VAL A 768 13.21 40.34 -51.43
CA VAL A 768 12.14 40.91 -50.61
C VAL A 768 12.53 40.85 -49.13
N GLY A 769 12.98 41.99 -48.60
CA GLY A 769 12.77 42.37 -47.20
C GLY A 769 13.92 42.19 -46.22
N TRP A 770 15.09 42.81 -46.45
CA TRP A 770 15.88 43.26 -45.28
C TRP A 770 15.26 44.58 -44.80
N ALA A 771 14.47 44.53 -43.72
CA ALA A 771 13.95 45.73 -43.10
C ALA A 771 15.10 46.48 -42.40
N SER A 772 15.27 47.77 -42.69
CA SER A 772 16.33 48.59 -42.08
C SER A 772 16.21 48.63 -40.55
N ALA A 773 17.36 48.60 -39.87
CA ALA A 773 17.41 48.81 -38.42
C ALA A 773 16.87 50.20 -38.06
N MET A 774 16.08 50.28 -36.99
CA MET A 774 15.60 51.55 -36.44
C MET A 774 16.60 52.03 -35.38
N ALA A 775 16.89 53.34 -35.39
CA ALA A 775 17.83 53.93 -34.43
C ALA A 775 17.38 53.64 -32.98
N PRO A 776 18.30 53.23 -32.09
CA PRO A 776 17.97 52.99 -30.69
C PRO A 776 17.59 54.31 -30.01
N VAL A 777 16.61 54.24 -29.10
CA VAL A 777 16.23 55.37 -28.23
C VAL A 777 16.67 55.10 -26.79
N ARG A 778 16.74 56.14 -25.96
CA ARG A 778 16.85 55.94 -24.51
C ARG A 778 15.49 55.49 -23.96
N PRO A 779 15.45 54.58 -22.97
CA PRO A 779 14.19 54.17 -22.36
C PRO A 779 13.50 55.40 -21.73
N PRO A 780 12.20 55.60 -21.96
CA PRO A 780 11.45 56.68 -21.32
C PRO A 780 11.38 56.45 -19.81
N GLY A 781 11.35 57.53 -19.02
CA GLY A 781 11.09 57.44 -17.58
C GLY A 781 9.66 56.94 -17.32
N ALA A 782 9.46 56.17 -16.24
CA ALA A 782 8.14 55.64 -15.90
C ALA A 782 7.09 56.75 -15.63
N ASP A 783 7.57 57.95 -15.26
CA ASP A 783 6.78 59.17 -15.05
C ASP A 783 6.19 59.77 -16.34
N VAL A 784 6.64 59.33 -17.51
CA VAL A 784 6.12 59.75 -18.81
C VAL A 784 4.75 59.12 -19.13
N PHE A 785 4.41 58.02 -18.47
CA PHE A 785 3.14 57.31 -18.69
C PHE A 785 2.18 57.51 -17.53
N SER A 786 0.88 57.67 -17.83
CA SER A 786 -0.12 57.73 -16.77
C SER A 786 -0.29 56.37 -16.08
N ALA A 787 -0.63 56.39 -14.79
CA ALA A 787 -0.91 55.18 -14.02
C ALA A 787 -2.01 54.31 -14.69
N ALA A 788 -3.02 54.94 -15.31
CA ALA A 788 -4.08 54.23 -16.03
C ALA A 788 -3.57 53.49 -17.28
N GLN A 789 -2.62 54.07 -18.02
CA GLN A 789 -1.98 53.43 -19.17
C GLN A 789 -1.11 52.25 -18.74
N ILE A 790 -0.34 52.40 -17.65
CA ILE A 790 0.49 51.31 -17.09
C ILE A 790 -0.41 50.16 -16.61
N GLU A 791 -1.49 50.47 -15.90
CA GLU A 791 -2.42 49.44 -15.41
C GLU A 791 -3.13 48.72 -16.57
N ARG A 792 -3.58 49.45 -17.59
CA ARG A 792 -4.11 48.85 -18.82
C ARG A 792 -3.08 47.92 -19.47
N GLY A 793 -1.82 48.36 -19.58
CA GLY A 793 -0.73 47.54 -20.10
C GLY A 793 -0.45 46.29 -19.25
N ARG A 794 -0.56 46.38 -17.92
CA ARG A 794 -0.42 45.24 -17.01
C ARG A 794 -1.48 44.17 -17.26
N LEU A 795 -2.74 44.59 -17.44
CA LEU A 795 -3.85 43.69 -17.78
C LEU A 795 -3.63 43.04 -19.15
N LEU A 796 -3.22 43.80 -20.17
CA LEU A 796 -2.90 43.28 -21.49
C LEU A 796 -1.74 42.26 -21.46
N ALA A 797 -0.70 42.52 -20.65
CA ALA A 797 0.41 41.60 -20.44
C ALA A 797 -0.04 40.29 -19.76
N ALA A 798 -1.05 40.37 -18.88
CA ALA A 798 -1.67 39.20 -18.26
C ALA A 798 -2.49 38.38 -19.28
N VAL A 799 -3.31 39.02 -20.14
CA VAL A 799 -4.03 38.33 -21.23
C VAL A 799 -3.06 37.63 -22.17
N GLY A 800 -1.99 38.32 -22.58
CA GLY A 800 -0.98 37.78 -23.48
C GLY A 800 -0.04 36.75 -22.86
N ASN A 801 -0.17 36.47 -21.55
CA ASN A 801 0.69 35.59 -20.76
C ASN A 801 2.20 35.91 -20.90
N CYS A 802 2.56 37.20 -20.96
CA CYS A 802 3.95 37.63 -21.18
C CYS A 802 4.91 37.04 -20.13
N ALA A 803 4.54 37.12 -18.85
CA ALA A 803 5.36 36.60 -17.77
C ALA A 803 5.46 35.07 -17.78
N GLY A 804 4.45 34.35 -18.29
CA GLY A 804 4.50 32.90 -18.42
C GLY A 804 5.51 32.43 -19.47
N CYS A 805 5.67 33.19 -20.56
CA CYS A 805 6.65 32.87 -21.61
C CYS A 805 8.04 33.47 -21.35
N HIS A 806 8.14 34.61 -20.68
CA HIS A 806 9.39 35.36 -20.52
C HIS A 806 10.02 35.26 -19.12
N THR A 807 9.63 34.28 -18.30
CA THR A 807 10.20 34.06 -16.95
C THR A 807 10.58 32.60 -16.75
N VAL A 808 11.83 32.34 -16.37
CA VAL A 808 12.26 30.99 -15.94
C VAL A 808 11.86 30.75 -14.49
N SER A 809 11.69 29.48 -14.10
CA SER A 809 11.41 29.13 -12.70
C SER A 809 12.50 29.69 -11.77
N GLY A 810 12.10 30.41 -10.72
CA GLY A 810 13.01 31.10 -9.79
C GLY A 810 13.72 32.35 -10.35
N GLY A 811 13.49 32.72 -11.61
CA GLY A 811 14.09 33.89 -12.26
C GLY A 811 13.29 35.18 -12.09
N ALA A 812 13.90 36.32 -12.45
CA ALA A 812 13.24 37.61 -12.46
C ALA A 812 12.17 37.68 -13.57
N ALA A 813 11.02 38.29 -13.25
CA ALA A 813 9.89 38.39 -14.17
C ALA A 813 10.29 39.06 -15.49
N ASN A 814 9.85 38.48 -16.62
CA ASN A 814 10.05 39.00 -17.98
C ASN A 814 11.52 39.06 -18.46
N ALA A 815 12.48 38.53 -17.69
CA ALA A 815 13.90 38.58 -18.02
C ALA A 815 14.33 37.60 -19.14
N GLY A 816 13.42 36.79 -19.67
CA GLY A 816 13.68 35.83 -20.75
C GLY A 816 14.43 34.57 -20.29
N GLY A 817 14.77 33.71 -21.25
CA GLY A 817 15.55 32.48 -21.04
C GLY A 817 14.74 31.20 -20.93
N LEU A 818 13.40 31.26 -20.90
CA LEU A 818 12.55 30.07 -20.95
C LEU A 818 12.63 29.43 -22.34
N GLY A 819 12.90 28.13 -22.40
CA GLY A 819 12.99 27.37 -23.65
C GLY A 819 11.65 26.76 -24.03
N LEU A 820 11.13 27.12 -25.20
CA LEU A 820 9.94 26.52 -25.81
C LEU A 820 10.37 25.40 -26.77
N GLU A 821 9.99 24.16 -26.46
CA GLU A 821 10.25 23.03 -27.33
C GLU A 821 9.28 23.02 -28.51
N THR A 822 9.82 22.95 -29.72
CA THR A 822 9.05 22.84 -30.95
C THR A 822 9.50 21.62 -31.76
N PRO A 823 8.67 21.13 -32.71
CA PRO A 823 9.09 20.08 -33.63
C PRO A 823 10.35 20.42 -34.47
N PHE A 824 10.76 21.69 -34.49
CA PHE A 824 11.89 22.20 -35.26
C PHE A 824 13.14 22.46 -34.39
N GLY A 825 13.06 22.26 -33.08
CA GLY A 825 14.09 22.60 -32.09
C GLY A 825 13.59 23.55 -30.99
N THR A 826 14.48 24.07 -30.16
CA THR A 826 14.13 24.89 -28.99
C THR A 826 14.27 26.37 -29.30
N VAL A 827 13.20 27.14 -29.05
CA VAL A 827 13.19 28.61 -29.14
C VAL A 827 13.25 29.19 -27.74
N TYR A 828 14.23 30.05 -27.46
CA TYR A 828 14.33 30.71 -26.15
C TYR A 828 13.64 32.08 -26.17
N ALA A 829 12.85 32.35 -25.13
CA ALA A 829 12.20 33.64 -24.94
C ALA A 829 13.23 34.74 -24.66
N THR A 830 13.05 35.91 -25.29
CA THR A 830 13.95 37.06 -25.12
C THR A 830 13.69 37.78 -23.81
N ASN A 831 14.66 38.57 -23.33
CA ASN A 831 14.41 39.51 -22.25
C ASN A 831 13.56 40.68 -22.77
N ILE A 832 12.42 40.97 -22.12
CA ILE A 832 11.50 42.05 -22.50
C ILE A 832 11.40 43.15 -21.43
N THR A 833 12.34 43.18 -20.48
CA THR A 833 12.50 44.28 -19.52
C THR A 833 13.08 45.53 -20.19
N PRO A 834 13.02 46.72 -19.57
CA PRO A 834 13.57 47.95 -20.15
C PRO A 834 15.09 48.05 -20.08
N ASP A 835 15.79 46.94 -19.83
CA ASP A 835 17.25 46.90 -19.93
C ASP A 835 17.70 47.28 -21.35
N ALA A 836 18.64 48.21 -21.46
CA ALA A 836 19.03 48.81 -22.73
C ALA A 836 19.94 47.91 -23.59
N GLU A 837 20.65 46.96 -22.96
CA GLU A 837 21.60 46.08 -23.64
C GLU A 837 20.99 44.73 -24.04
N THR A 838 20.28 44.11 -23.10
CA THR A 838 19.79 42.73 -23.22
C THR A 838 18.28 42.66 -23.38
N GLY A 839 17.56 43.71 -22.96
CA GLY A 839 16.10 43.84 -23.04
C GLY A 839 15.60 44.70 -24.21
N ILE A 840 14.39 45.25 -24.06
CA ILE A 840 13.75 46.12 -25.06
C ILE A 840 13.94 47.62 -24.76
N GLY A 841 14.80 47.99 -23.80
CA GLY A 841 15.00 49.39 -23.38
C GLY A 841 15.40 50.36 -24.51
N ALA A 842 16.01 49.83 -25.57
CA ALA A 842 16.41 50.61 -26.75
C ALA A 842 15.32 50.71 -27.85
N TYR A 843 14.14 50.12 -27.66
CA TYR A 843 13.04 50.13 -28.64
C TYR A 843 12.23 51.41 -28.50
N SER A 844 12.00 52.10 -29.62
CA SER A 844 10.95 53.14 -29.69
C SER A 844 9.56 52.51 -29.77
N PRO A 845 8.47 53.25 -29.50
CA PRO A 845 7.10 52.74 -29.70
C PRO A 845 6.89 52.13 -31.09
N ALA A 846 7.42 52.77 -32.14
CA ALA A 846 7.33 52.27 -33.52
C ALA A 846 8.16 51.00 -33.76
N ALA A 847 9.31 50.84 -33.08
CA ALA A 847 10.10 49.60 -33.15
C ALA A 847 9.42 48.45 -32.40
N PHE A 848 8.74 48.75 -31.28
CA PHE A 848 7.93 47.79 -30.53
C PHE A 848 6.71 47.36 -31.33
N GLU A 849 5.97 48.31 -31.91
CA GLU A 849 4.85 48.04 -32.81
C GLU A 849 5.27 47.17 -33.99
N ARG A 850 6.41 47.47 -34.62
CA ARG A 850 6.96 46.66 -35.72
C ARG A 850 7.26 45.23 -35.28
N ALA A 851 7.81 45.03 -34.08
CA ALA A 851 8.05 43.71 -33.54
C ALA A 851 6.71 42.97 -33.32
N MET A 852 5.77 43.60 -32.62
CA MET A 852 4.47 43.03 -32.27
C MET A 852 3.58 42.73 -33.49
N ARG A 853 3.54 43.63 -34.49
CA ARG A 853 2.65 43.49 -35.65
C ARG A 853 3.27 42.77 -36.83
N GLN A 854 4.58 42.90 -37.06
CA GLN A 854 5.23 42.40 -38.28
C GLN A 854 6.23 41.27 -38.03
N GLY A 855 6.53 40.98 -36.76
CA GLY A 855 7.54 39.99 -36.40
C GLY A 855 8.95 40.42 -36.82
N ILE A 856 9.25 41.73 -36.78
CA ILE A 856 10.55 42.27 -37.15
C ILE A 856 11.10 43.08 -35.98
N ALA A 857 12.20 42.62 -35.39
CA ALA A 857 12.83 43.29 -34.25
C ALA A 857 13.45 44.64 -34.65
N ARG A 858 13.84 45.47 -33.67
CA ARG A 858 14.43 46.81 -33.91
C ARG A 858 15.63 46.80 -34.88
N ASP A 859 16.48 45.79 -34.77
CA ASP A 859 17.69 45.61 -35.60
C ASP A 859 17.41 45.07 -37.02
N GLY A 860 16.14 44.81 -37.36
CA GLY A 860 15.74 44.31 -38.68
C GLY A 860 15.68 42.79 -38.78
N ARG A 861 16.01 42.03 -37.72
CA ARG A 861 15.90 40.57 -37.73
C ARG A 861 14.43 40.13 -37.67
N HIS A 862 14.07 39.14 -38.48
CA HIS A 862 12.79 38.46 -38.35
C HIS A 862 12.75 37.63 -37.05
N LEU A 863 11.64 37.74 -36.33
CA LEU A 863 11.32 36.99 -35.13
C LEU A 863 10.64 35.68 -35.53
N TYR A 864 10.92 34.60 -34.80
CA TYR A 864 10.24 33.32 -35.02
C TYR A 864 8.78 33.43 -34.59
N PRO A 865 7.82 32.81 -35.32
CA PRO A 865 6.39 32.87 -35.03
C PRO A 865 5.97 32.13 -33.74
N ALA A 866 6.94 31.58 -32.98
CA ALA A 866 6.75 31.22 -31.58
C ALA A 866 6.42 32.45 -30.71
N PHE A 867 6.95 33.63 -31.09
CA PHE A 867 6.40 34.91 -30.66
C PHE A 867 5.14 35.20 -31.50
N PRO A 868 3.94 35.31 -30.91
CA PRO A 868 2.68 35.27 -31.65
C PRO A 868 2.33 36.62 -32.31
N TYR A 869 3.28 37.22 -33.04
CA TYR A 869 3.08 38.47 -33.79
C TYR A 869 2.01 38.35 -34.88
N THR A 870 1.69 37.13 -35.31
CA THR A 870 0.57 36.86 -36.23
C THR A 870 -0.81 37.08 -35.60
N ALA A 871 -0.90 36.99 -34.27
CA ALA A 871 -2.11 37.30 -33.50
C ALA A 871 -2.09 38.78 -33.06
N TYR A 872 -0.96 39.24 -32.54
CA TYR A 872 -0.79 40.62 -32.09
C TYR A 872 -0.93 41.67 -33.21
N SER A 873 -0.80 41.28 -34.48
CA SER A 873 -1.13 42.15 -35.61
C SER A 873 -2.54 42.73 -35.54
N GLY A 874 -3.48 42.03 -34.87
CA GLY A 874 -4.85 42.48 -34.65
C GLY A 874 -5.05 43.47 -33.51
N MET A 875 -4.03 43.76 -32.68
CA MET A 875 -4.14 44.68 -31.54
C MET A 875 -4.48 46.12 -31.99
N THR A 876 -5.09 46.92 -31.12
CA THR A 876 -5.27 48.37 -31.37
C THR A 876 -3.98 49.13 -31.06
N ASP A 877 -3.81 50.32 -31.66
CA ASP A 877 -2.63 51.15 -31.40
C ASP A 877 -2.56 51.62 -29.94
N GLU A 878 -3.72 51.91 -29.34
CA GLU A 878 -3.83 52.28 -27.93
C GLU A 878 -3.33 51.15 -27.01
N ASP A 879 -3.74 49.90 -27.28
CA ASP A 879 -3.34 48.75 -26.47
C ASP A 879 -1.87 48.39 -26.65
N LEU A 880 -1.31 48.53 -27.86
CA LEU A 880 0.13 48.35 -28.08
C LEU A 880 0.95 49.39 -27.33
N LEU A 881 0.50 50.65 -27.32
CA LEU A 881 1.16 51.72 -26.58
C LEU A 881 1.06 51.50 -25.07
N ALA A 882 -0.10 51.06 -24.56
CA ALA A 882 -0.29 50.73 -23.15
C ALA A 882 0.59 49.56 -22.70
N LEU A 883 0.69 48.50 -23.51
CA LEU A 883 1.58 47.37 -23.24
C LEU A 883 3.05 47.80 -23.24
N TYR A 884 3.47 48.63 -24.20
CA TYR A 884 4.81 49.22 -24.23
C TYR A 884 5.10 50.05 -22.98
N ALA A 885 4.15 50.91 -22.57
CA ALA A 885 4.27 51.73 -21.37
C ALA A 885 4.46 50.88 -20.12
N TYR A 886 3.66 49.81 -19.95
CA TYR A 886 3.80 48.89 -18.84
C TYR A 886 5.18 48.21 -18.79
N LEU A 887 5.65 47.66 -19.92
CA LEU A 887 6.95 46.99 -19.99
C LEU A 887 8.10 47.98 -19.72
N MET A 888 8.02 49.20 -20.25
CA MET A 888 9.04 50.23 -20.03
C MET A 888 9.06 50.80 -18.61
N ALA A 889 7.95 50.68 -17.87
CA ALA A 889 7.86 51.08 -16.46
C ALA A 889 8.38 50.04 -15.47
N GLN A 890 8.77 48.83 -15.92
CA GLN A 890 9.30 47.79 -15.04
C GLN A 890 10.75 48.05 -14.62
N ALA A 891 11.23 47.33 -13.60
CA ALA A 891 12.65 47.35 -13.26
C ALA A 891 13.49 46.73 -14.40
N PRO A 892 14.59 47.36 -14.84
CA PRO A 892 15.47 46.77 -15.84
C PRO A 892 16.22 45.58 -15.23
N VAL A 893 16.23 44.45 -15.93
CA VAL A 893 16.99 43.26 -15.53
C VAL A 893 17.92 42.89 -16.66
N ARG A 894 19.23 42.90 -16.40
CA ARG A 894 20.22 42.46 -17.37
C ARG A 894 20.26 40.93 -17.40
N ASN A 895 19.84 40.33 -18.50
CA ASN A 895 19.88 38.88 -18.70
C ASN A 895 20.00 38.53 -20.19
N VAL A 896 21.02 37.76 -20.55
CA VAL A 896 21.23 37.29 -21.93
C VAL A 896 20.61 35.91 -22.07
N ALA A 897 19.50 35.83 -22.82
CA ALA A 897 18.84 34.55 -23.09
C ALA A 897 19.74 33.63 -23.94
N PRO A 898 19.69 32.29 -23.74
CA PRO A 898 20.40 31.34 -24.59
C PRO A 898 20.01 31.48 -26.08
N GLU A 899 20.92 31.10 -26.98
CA GLU A 899 20.63 31.12 -28.42
C GLU A 899 19.61 30.04 -28.81
N THR A 900 18.58 30.44 -29.57
CA THR A 900 17.60 29.54 -30.20
C THR A 900 18.30 28.54 -31.12
N ARG A 901 18.03 27.24 -30.91
CA ARG A 901 18.61 26.13 -31.69
C ARG A 901 17.53 25.43 -32.49
N LEU A 902 17.47 25.70 -33.80
CA LEU A 902 16.56 25.05 -34.73
C LEU A 902 17.32 24.19 -35.74
N ALA A 903 16.69 23.12 -36.23
CA ALA A 903 17.23 22.28 -37.27
C ALA A 903 17.28 23.03 -38.62
N PHE A 904 18.24 22.69 -39.48
CA PHE A 904 18.25 23.19 -40.86
C PHE A 904 17.00 22.67 -41.62
N PRO A 905 16.34 23.50 -42.46
CA PRO A 905 16.65 24.90 -42.81
C PRO A 905 15.96 25.95 -41.91
N TYR A 906 15.27 25.55 -40.85
CA TYR A 906 14.49 26.44 -39.96
C TYR A 906 15.34 27.42 -39.15
N ASN A 907 16.65 27.18 -39.01
CA ASN A 907 17.60 28.12 -38.41
C ASN A 907 17.94 29.33 -39.31
N ILE A 908 17.58 29.32 -40.60
CA ILE A 908 17.89 30.40 -41.54
C ILE A 908 16.83 31.51 -41.42
N ARG A 909 17.09 32.51 -40.57
CA ARG A 909 16.14 33.61 -40.29
C ARG A 909 15.57 34.35 -41.52
N PRO A 910 16.33 34.64 -42.59
CA PRO A 910 15.77 35.30 -43.78
C PRO A 910 14.61 34.55 -44.45
N LEU A 911 14.53 33.22 -44.32
CA LEU A 911 13.41 32.44 -44.88
C LEU A 911 12.06 32.80 -44.24
N LEU A 912 12.07 33.44 -43.07
CA LEU A 912 10.86 33.92 -42.42
C LEU A 912 10.17 35.06 -43.18
N ALA A 913 10.87 35.80 -44.05
CA ALA A 913 10.24 36.78 -44.93
C ALA A 913 9.24 36.11 -45.89
N GLY A 914 9.65 34.98 -46.49
CA GLY A 914 8.78 34.13 -47.32
C GLY A 914 7.66 33.47 -46.51
N TRP A 915 7.96 33.04 -45.27
CA TRP A 915 6.94 32.51 -44.37
C TRP A 915 5.87 33.58 -44.03
N ASN A 916 6.29 34.81 -43.74
CA ASN A 916 5.39 35.93 -43.48
C ASN A 916 4.51 36.24 -44.70
N LEU A 917 5.07 36.24 -45.91
CA LEU A 917 4.29 36.44 -47.13
C LEU A 917 3.15 35.42 -47.28
N LEU A 918 3.41 34.16 -46.91
CA LEU A 918 2.45 33.06 -47.02
C LEU A 918 1.41 33.06 -45.90
N PHE A 919 1.82 33.32 -44.65
CA PHE A 919 1.01 33.01 -43.47
C PHE A 919 0.63 34.22 -42.61
N HIS A 920 1.38 35.32 -42.68
CA HIS A 920 1.10 36.52 -41.91
C HIS A 920 0.07 37.43 -42.61
N ARG A 921 -0.79 38.07 -41.80
CA ARG A 921 -1.81 39.03 -42.26
C ARG A 921 -1.70 40.27 -41.37
N PRO A 922 -1.08 41.36 -41.87
CA PRO A 922 -0.99 42.59 -41.11
C PRO A 922 -2.34 43.33 -41.13
N GLY A 923 -2.76 43.87 -39.99
CA GLY A 923 -3.97 44.69 -39.88
C GLY A 923 -4.65 44.57 -38.53
N VAL A 924 -5.13 45.71 -38.00
CA VAL A 924 -5.92 45.78 -36.75
C VAL A 924 -7.22 45.01 -36.94
N MET A 925 -7.66 44.30 -35.89
CA MET A 925 -8.93 43.58 -35.91
C MET A 925 -10.10 44.58 -35.89
N GLU A 926 -10.95 44.52 -36.91
CA GLU A 926 -12.16 45.33 -36.98
C GLU A 926 -13.32 44.63 -36.27
N ALA A 927 -14.20 45.42 -35.65
CA ALA A 927 -15.42 44.90 -35.03
C ALA A 927 -16.39 44.43 -36.12
N ASP A 928 -16.96 43.23 -35.95
CA ASP A 928 -18.04 42.75 -36.81
C ASP A 928 -19.33 43.51 -36.46
N PRO A 929 -19.89 44.32 -37.38
CA PRO A 929 -21.09 45.11 -37.11
C PRO A 929 -22.34 44.24 -36.89
N ALA A 930 -22.32 42.97 -37.29
CA ALA A 930 -23.41 42.02 -37.06
C ALA A 930 -23.37 41.37 -35.67
N ARG A 931 -22.37 41.69 -34.83
CA ARG A 931 -22.15 41.09 -33.51
C ARG A 931 -22.22 42.12 -32.39
N SER A 932 -22.48 41.65 -31.17
CA SER A 932 -22.54 42.53 -29.98
C SER A 932 -21.16 43.10 -29.64
N ALA A 933 -21.15 44.20 -28.87
CA ALA A 933 -19.90 44.79 -28.37
C ALA A 933 -19.13 43.80 -27.48
N GLU A 934 -19.84 43.03 -26.66
CA GLU A 934 -19.28 41.97 -25.81
C GLU A 934 -18.63 40.86 -26.65
N TRP A 935 -19.30 40.39 -27.70
CA TRP A 935 -18.75 39.40 -28.62
C TRP A 935 -17.48 39.89 -29.31
N ASN A 936 -17.50 41.14 -29.80
CA ASN A 936 -16.33 41.76 -30.43
C ASN A 936 -15.17 41.94 -29.45
N ARG A 937 -15.45 42.32 -28.19
CA ARG A 937 -14.45 42.39 -27.12
C ARG A 937 -13.85 41.02 -26.82
N GLY A 938 -14.69 39.98 -26.73
CA GLY A 938 -14.26 38.60 -26.53
C GLY A 938 -13.40 38.06 -27.68
N ASN A 939 -13.85 38.27 -28.91
CA ASN A 939 -13.12 37.90 -30.12
C ASN A 939 -11.72 38.54 -30.14
N TYR A 940 -11.63 39.82 -29.81
CA TYR A 940 -10.39 40.56 -29.70
C TYR A 940 -9.45 39.99 -28.62
N LEU A 941 -9.97 39.76 -27.41
CA LEU A 941 -9.19 39.22 -26.30
C LEU A 941 -8.71 37.78 -26.56
N VAL A 942 -9.53 36.94 -27.20
CA VAL A 942 -9.20 35.54 -27.48
C VAL A 942 -8.25 35.38 -28.66
N ASN A 943 -8.47 36.10 -29.77
CA ASN A 943 -7.70 35.89 -31.00
C ASN A 943 -6.50 36.80 -31.16
N ALA A 944 -6.55 38.06 -30.70
CA ALA A 944 -5.43 38.99 -30.85
C ALA A 944 -4.47 38.91 -29.66
N LEU A 945 -4.98 39.20 -28.45
CA LEU A 945 -4.16 39.32 -27.24
C LEU A 945 -3.85 38.00 -26.57
N GLY A 946 -4.87 37.18 -26.29
CA GLY A 946 -4.74 35.89 -25.62
C GLY A 946 -4.27 34.77 -26.55
N HIS A 947 -4.29 35.02 -27.86
CA HIS A 947 -3.77 34.14 -28.92
C HIS A 947 -4.15 32.67 -28.73
N CYS A 948 -5.37 32.37 -28.27
CA CYS A 948 -5.76 31.00 -27.91
C CYS A 948 -5.58 30.01 -29.08
N GLY A 949 -5.65 30.50 -30.33
CA GLY A 949 -5.38 29.71 -31.53
C GLY A 949 -3.96 29.16 -31.60
N ALA A 950 -2.99 29.84 -31.00
CA ALA A 950 -1.58 29.42 -31.00
C ALA A 950 -1.38 28.04 -30.36
N CYS A 951 -2.25 27.69 -29.38
CA CYS A 951 -2.27 26.40 -28.68
C CYS A 951 -3.42 25.50 -29.13
N HIS A 952 -4.59 26.05 -29.46
CA HIS A 952 -5.79 25.27 -29.76
C HIS A 952 -6.05 25.07 -31.27
N THR A 953 -5.17 25.53 -32.16
CA THR A 953 -5.25 25.30 -33.61
C THR A 953 -4.07 24.44 -34.08
N PRO A 954 -4.31 23.34 -34.84
CA PRO A 954 -3.23 22.50 -35.31
C PRO A 954 -2.35 23.24 -36.33
N ARG A 955 -1.04 22.99 -36.30
CA ARG A 955 -0.06 23.61 -37.21
C ARG A 955 0.23 22.73 -38.44
N ASN A 956 0.61 23.36 -39.55
CA ASN A 956 1.08 22.70 -40.77
C ASN A 956 2.58 22.36 -40.68
N ALA A 957 3.13 21.69 -41.70
CA ALA A 957 4.53 21.26 -41.72
C ALA A 957 5.57 22.42 -41.68
N LEU A 958 5.13 23.66 -41.94
CA LEU A 958 5.94 24.88 -41.86
C LEU A 958 5.71 25.64 -40.54
N GLY A 959 4.98 25.07 -39.58
CA GLY A 959 4.75 25.66 -38.27
C GLY A 959 3.65 26.72 -38.22
N ALA A 960 2.91 26.97 -39.31
CA ALA A 960 1.80 27.92 -39.34
C ALA A 960 0.46 27.27 -38.96
N GLU A 961 -0.43 28.02 -38.32
CA GLU A 961 -1.77 27.56 -37.96
C GLU A 961 -2.60 27.19 -39.19
N LYS A 962 -3.31 26.05 -39.13
CA LYS A 962 -4.22 25.61 -40.18
C LYS A 962 -5.56 26.32 -40.05
N ARG A 963 -5.76 27.38 -40.84
CA ARG A 963 -7.00 28.18 -40.85
C ARG A 963 -8.29 27.40 -41.10
N SER A 964 -8.22 26.28 -41.84
CA SER A 964 -9.38 25.40 -42.07
C SER A 964 -9.76 24.58 -40.83
N ALA A 965 -8.97 24.64 -39.76
CA ALA A 965 -9.13 23.87 -38.53
C ALA A 965 -8.92 24.76 -37.29
N THR A 966 -9.25 26.05 -37.38
CA THR A 966 -9.16 27.01 -36.27
C THR A 966 -9.90 26.47 -35.04
N PHE A 967 -9.21 26.44 -33.89
CA PHE A 967 -9.72 25.92 -32.63
C PHE A 967 -10.13 24.43 -32.63
N ALA A 968 -9.63 23.64 -33.57
CA ALA A 968 -9.91 22.19 -33.64
C ALA A 968 -9.11 21.33 -32.64
N GLY A 969 -8.28 21.94 -31.79
CA GLY A 969 -7.38 21.27 -30.86
C GLY A 969 -5.99 20.99 -31.45
N ALA A 970 -4.98 20.90 -30.60
CA ALA A 970 -3.60 20.60 -31.00
C ALA A 970 -2.82 19.92 -29.87
N VAL A 971 -1.59 19.46 -30.17
CA VAL A 971 -0.64 19.02 -29.13
C VAL A 971 0.40 20.12 -28.93
N VAL A 972 0.56 20.57 -27.70
CA VAL A 972 1.48 21.63 -27.28
C VAL A 972 2.25 21.14 -26.08
N GLU A 973 3.59 21.14 -26.15
CA GLU A 973 4.46 20.66 -25.06
C GLU A 973 4.09 19.24 -24.56
N GLY A 974 3.64 18.37 -25.48
CA GLY A 974 3.23 17.02 -25.13
C GLY A 974 1.89 16.89 -24.39
N TRP A 975 1.15 17.98 -24.20
CA TRP A 975 -0.24 18.03 -23.74
C TRP A 975 -1.20 18.20 -24.92
N GLU A 976 -2.37 17.59 -24.83
CA GLU A 976 -3.45 17.82 -25.79
C GLU A 976 -4.27 19.05 -25.35
N ALA A 977 -4.17 20.12 -26.12
CA ALA A 977 -5.05 21.27 -26.02
C ALA A 977 -6.39 20.93 -26.72
N PRO A 978 -7.52 20.88 -26.01
CA PRO A 978 -8.79 20.44 -26.56
C PRO A 978 -9.31 21.42 -27.62
N ALA A 979 -10.22 20.98 -28.49
CA ALA A 979 -10.93 21.90 -29.38
C ALA A 979 -11.80 22.88 -28.58
N LEU A 980 -11.80 24.16 -28.95
CA LEU A 980 -12.63 25.20 -28.33
C LEU A 980 -13.94 25.45 -29.09
N ASN A 981 -14.18 24.69 -30.16
CA ASN A 981 -15.36 24.77 -31.01
C ASN A 981 -16.16 23.45 -30.98
N ALA A 982 -17.14 23.34 -31.86
CA ALA A 982 -18.01 22.17 -32.03
C ALA A 982 -17.29 20.80 -32.19
N LEU A 983 -15.98 20.77 -32.45
CA LEU A 983 -15.19 19.53 -32.51
C LEU A 983 -14.81 18.97 -31.13
N SER A 984 -15.10 19.70 -30.05
CA SER A 984 -14.84 19.28 -28.67
C SER A 984 -15.37 17.87 -28.40
N ARG A 985 -14.58 17.09 -27.66
CA ARG A 985 -14.93 15.72 -27.26
C ARG A 985 -15.64 15.65 -25.91
N SER A 986 -15.85 16.80 -25.27
CA SER A 986 -16.54 16.92 -23.99
C SER A 986 -17.93 16.26 -24.06
N PRO A 987 -18.34 15.49 -23.04
CA PRO A 987 -19.64 14.82 -23.01
C PRO A 987 -20.81 15.80 -22.87
N VAL A 988 -20.56 16.96 -22.27
CA VAL A 988 -21.49 18.09 -22.16
C VAL A 988 -20.90 19.26 -22.96
N PRO A 989 -21.70 20.03 -23.73
CA PRO A 989 -21.20 21.22 -24.41
C PRO A 989 -20.77 22.30 -23.41
N TRP A 990 -19.74 23.06 -23.77
CA TRP A 990 -19.30 24.19 -22.96
C TRP A 990 -20.31 25.34 -23.02
N SER A 991 -20.83 25.74 -21.86
CA SER A 991 -21.66 26.94 -21.74
C SER A 991 -20.81 28.20 -21.51
N GLU A 992 -21.43 29.36 -21.65
CA GLU A 992 -20.77 30.63 -21.29
C GLU A 992 -20.41 30.68 -19.80
N ALA A 993 -21.27 30.14 -18.92
CA ALA A 993 -20.98 30.06 -17.50
C ALA A 993 -19.78 29.14 -17.22
N ASP A 994 -19.71 27.99 -17.90
CA ASP A 994 -18.59 27.06 -17.77
C ASP A 994 -17.25 27.67 -18.20
N PHE A 995 -17.25 28.40 -19.33
CA PHE A 995 -16.05 29.12 -19.77
C PHE A 995 -15.67 30.23 -18.79
N PHE A 996 -16.63 30.97 -18.25
CA PHE A 996 -16.36 32.01 -17.27
C PHE A 996 -15.71 31.42 -16.01
N ASP A 997 -16.33 30.40 -15.42
CA ASP A 997 -15.83 29.75 -14.20
C ASP A 997 -14.44 29.14 -14.42
N TYR A 998 -14.23 28.45 -15.54
CA TYR A 998 -12.96 27.83 -15.87
C TYR A 998 -11.84 28.86 -16.06
N LEU A 999 -12.08 29.92 -16.85
CA LEU A 999 -11.08 30.97 -17.10
C LEU A 999 -10.83 31.84 -15.86
N ARG A 1000 -11.81 31.97 -14.95
CA ARG A 1000 -11.69 32.75 -13.72
C ARG A 1000 -11.04 31.98 -12.57
N THR A 1001 -11.34 30.70 -12.42
CA THR A 1001 -10.98 29.92 -11.23
C THR A 1001 -10.07 28.73 -11.50
N GLY A 1002 -9.96 28.29 -12.76
CA GLY A 1002 -9.27 27.06 -13.14
C GLY A 1002 -10.12 25.80 -13.02
N HIS A 1003 -11.43 25.94 -12.79
CA HIS A 1003 -12.36 24.83 -12.65
C HIS A 1003 -13.73 25.15 -13.26
N SER A 1004 -14.33 24.17 -13.94
CA SER A 1004 -15.77 24.13 -14.23
C SER A 1004 -16.34 22.79 -13.76
N ALA A 1005 -17.51 22.83 -13.13
CA ALA A 1005 -18.20 21.63 -12.65
C ALA A 1005 -18.47 20.61 -13.77
N ASN A 1006 -18.65 21.06 -15.01
CA ASN A 1006 -18.97 20.20 -16.15
C ASN A 1006 -17.74 19.76 -16.96
N HIS A 1007 -16.55 20.32 -16.72
CA HIS A 1007 -15.38 20.03 -17.56
C HIS A 1007 -14.08 19.75 -16.79
N GLY A 1008 -14.09 19.90 -15.46
CA GLY A 1008 -12.98 19.62 -14.58
C GLY A 1008 -12.02 20.80 -14.42
N VAL A 1009 -10.77 20.48 -14.09
CA VAL A 1009 -9.75 21.43 -13.64
C VAL A 1009 -8.68 21.71 -14.69
N ALA A 1010 -8.07 22.90 -14.65
CA ALA A 1010 -6.91 23.25 -15.45
C ALA A 1010 -5.66 22.49 -14.97
N ALA A 1011 -4.95 21.88 -15.91
CA ALA A 1011 -3.72 21.13 -15.68
C ALA A 1011 -2.71 21.41 -16.80
N GLY A 1012 -1.45 21.00 -16.59
CA GLY A 1012 -0.38 21.19 -17.58
C GLY A 1012 -0.18 22.66 -17.95
N SER A 1013 0.04 22.93 -19.24
CA SER A 1013 0.31 24.26 -19.78
C SER A 1013 -0.86 25.26 -19.69
N MET A 1014 -2.08 24.79 -19.43
CA MET A 1014 -3.25 25.67 -19.25
C MET A 1014 -3.34 26.26 -17.83
N ALA A 1015 -2.85 25.57 -16.80
CA ALA A 1015 -2.87 26.04 -15.41
C ALA A 1015 -2.20 27.43 -15.23
N PRO A 1016 -0.98 27.69 -15.73
CA PRO A 1016 -0.37 29.02 -15.62
C PRO A 1016 -1.11 30.09 -16.44
N VAL A 1017 -1.74 29.73 -17.56
CA VAL A 1017 -2.55 30.68 -18.36
C VAL A 1017 -3.74 31.17 -17.54
N VAL A 1018 -4.51 30.25 -16.94
CA VAL A 1018 -5.64 30.61 -16.08
C VAL A 1018 -5.20 31.44 -14.87
N ALA A 1019 -4.07 31.08 -14.24
CA ALA A 1019 -3.52 31.85 -13.13
C ALA A 1019 -3.19 33.31 -13.51
N LYS A 1020 -2.84 33.60 -14.76
CA LYS A 1020 -2.65 34.99 -15.23
C LYS A 1020 -3.96 35.68 -15.57
N LEU A 1021 -4.92 34.96 -16.16
CA LEU A 1021 -6.25 35.51 -16.48
C LEU A 1021 -7.02 35.98 -15.24
N GLN A 1022 -6.74 35.41 -14.06
CA GLN A 1022 -7.30 35.86 -12.78
C GLN A 1022 -7.10 37.34 -12.45
N ALA A 1023 -6.10 37.99 -13.06
CA ALA A 1023 -5.84 39.41 -12.89
C ALA A 1023 -6.80 40.32 -13.67
N LEU A 1024 -7.57 39.77 -14.62
CA LEU A 1024 -8.49 40.52 -15.46
C LEU A 1024 -9.79 40.85 -14.73
N PRO A 1025 -10.42 41.98 -15.07
CA PRO A 1025 -11.75 42.29 -14.55
C PRO A 1025 -12.79 41.33 -15.13
N ASP A 1026 -13.79 40.96 -14.32
CA ASP A 1026 -14.83 40.01 -14.70
C ASP A 1026 -15.50 40.29 -16.07
N PRO A 1027 -15.79 41.54 -16.48
CA PRO A 1027 -16.35 41.81 -17.82
C PRO A 1027 -15.49 41.32 -18.99
N ASP A 1028 -14.16 41.34 -18.85
CA ASP A 1028 -13.27 40.84 -19.91
C ASP A 1028 -13.30 39.30 -19.97
N ILE A 1029 -13.33 38.62 -18.82
CA ILE A 1029 -13.49 37.16 -18.76
C ILE A 1029 -14.87 36.75 -19.30
N ARG A 1030 -15.94 37.50 -18.99
CA ARG A 1030 -17.28 37.28 -19.55
C ARG A 1030 -17.30 37.45 -21.06
N ALA A 1031 -16.69 38.51 -21.59
CA ALA A 1031 -16.58 38.71 -23.02
C ALA A 1031 -15.84 37.55 -23.71
N MET A 1032 -14.72 37.09 -23.14
CA MET A 1032 -13.99 35.91 -23.64
C MET A 1032 -14.87 34.66 -23.63
N ALA A 1033 -15.58 34.41 -22.53
CA ALA A 1033 -16.49 33.28 -22.37
C ALA A 1033 -17.65 33.33 -23.38
N HIS A 1034 -18.25 34.52 -23.58
CA HIS A 1034 -19.33 34.75 -24.54
C HIS A 1034 -18.88 34.46 -25.98
N TYR A 1035 -17.69 34.92 -26.36
CA TYR A 1035 -17.11 34.60 -27.66
C TYR A 1035 -16.85 33.11 -27.84
N LEU A 1036 -16.20 32.45 -26.87
CA LEU A 1036 -15.89 31.01 -26.93
C LEU A 1036 -17.17 30.16 -26.96
N ALA A 1037 -18.18 30.51 -26.17
CA ALA A 1037 -19.49 29.87 -26.19
C ALA A 1037 -20.13 29.98 -27.58
N SER A 1038 -19.99 31.11 -28.27
CA SER A 1038 -20.53 31.29 -29.63
C SER A 1038 -19.90 30.39 -30.70
N LEU A 1039 -18.70 29.84 -30.45
CA LEU A 1039 -18.03 28.87 -31.33
C LEU A 1039 -18.60 27.44 -31.18
N ASN A 1040 -19.46 27.25 -30.20
CA ASN A 1040 -20.12 25.99 -29.88
C ASN A 1040 -21.62 26.14 -30.17
N PRO A 1041 -22.20 25.37 -31.11
CA PRO A 1041 -23.63 25.47 -31.41
C PRO A 1041 -24.48 25.12 -30.19
N ALA A 1042 -25.67 25.72 -30.07
CA ALA A 1042 -26.59 25.49 -28.96
C ALA A 1042 -26.93 23.98 -28.80
N PRO A 1043 -26.90 23.42 -27.58
CA PRO A 1043 -27.03 21.98 -27.36
C PRO A 1043 -28.36 21.37 -27.81
N ALA A 1044 -28.33 20.07 -28.16
CA ALA A 1044 -29.39 19.16 -27.74
C ALA A 1044 -29.23 18.95 -26.22
N ALA A 1045 -30.32 18.97 -25.45
CA ALA A 1045 -30.27 18.89 -23.99
C ALA A 1045 -29.65 17.56 -23.51
N VAL A 1046 -28.37 17.58 -23.14
CA VAL A 1046 -27.70 16.49 -22.42
C VAL A 1046 -27.68 16.87 -20.96
N ASP A 1047 -28.32 16.06 -20.10
CA ASP A 1047 -28.36 16.28 -18.66
C ASP A 1047 -27.07 15.76 -17.99
N PRO A 1048 -26.21 16.64 -17.42
CA PRO A 1048 -24.98 16.23 -16.74
C PRO A 1048 -25.26 15.35 -15.52
N VAL A 1049 -26.37 15.56 -14.82
CA VAL A 1049 -26.76 14.78 -13.64
C VAL A 1049 -27.08 13.35 -14.06
N ALA A 1050 -27.77 13.17 -15.19
CA ALA A 1050 -28.06 11.85 -15.74
C ALA A 1050 -26.79 11.10 -16.16
N LEU A 1051 -25.77 11.79 -16.71
CA LEU A 1051 -24.48 11.18 -17.07
C LEU A 1051 -23.69 10.73 -15.85
N VAL A 1052 -23.60 11.57 -14.81
CA VAL A 1052 -22.94 11.23 -13.54
C VAL A 1052 -23.67 10.07 -12.85
N SER A 1053 -25.01 10.13 -12.82
CA SER A 1053 -25.85 9.06 -12.26
C SER A 1053 -25.64 7.75 -13.02
N ALA A 1054 -25.64 7.77 -14.36
CA ALA A 1054 -25.39 6.58 -15.17
C ALA A 1054 -23.98 5.99 -14.93
N ALA A 1055 -22.95 6.82 -14.76
CA ALA A 1055 -21.59 6.36 -14.43
C ALA A 1055 -21.47 5.79 -13.01
N SER A 1056 -22.30 6.28 -12.07
CA SER A 1056 -22.37 5.76 -10.69
C SER A 1056 -23.17 4.45 -10.57
N VAL A 1057 -24.09 4.19 -11.53
CA VAL A 1057 -24.97 3.00 -11.59
C VAL A 1057 -24.46 1.95 -12.58
N ALA A 1058 -23.59 2.31 -13.53
CA ALA A 1058 -22.99 1.37 -14.48
C ALA A 1058 -22.41 0.17 -13.73
N PRO A 1059 -22.61 -1.07 -14.22
CA PRO A 1059 -22.12 -2.25 -13.54
C PRO A 1059 -20.62 -2.05 -13.35
N ARG A 1060 -20.18 -1.91 -12.10
CA ARG A 1060 -18.76 -1.93 -11.71
C ARG A 1060 -18.18 -3.11 -12.46
N GLN A 1061 -17.49 -2.88 -13.58
CA GLN A 1061 -16.94 -3.96 -14.40
C GLN A 1061 -16.12 -4.80 -13.42
N GLY A 1062 -16.57 -6.02 -13.15
CA GLY A 1062 -16.32 -6.67 -11.87
C GLY A 1062 -14.86 -6.61 -11.46
N LEU A 1063 -14.60 -6.03 -10.28
CA LEU A 1063 -13.31 -5.90 -9.56
C LEU A 1063 -12.04 -6.18 -10.39
N SER A 1064 -11.91 -5.55 -11.56
CA SER A 1064 -10.67 -5.61 -12.34
C SER A 1064 -9.52 -5.01 -11.53
N GLU A 1065 -8.28 -5.28 -11.89
CA GLU A 1065 -7.16 -4.66 -11.18
C GLU A 1065 -7.25 -3.13 -11.19
N GLY A 1066 -7.61 -2.53 -12.33
CA GLY A 1066 -7.90 -1.10 -12.42
C GLY A 1066 -9.03 -0.63 -11.48
N ALA A 1067 -10.07 -1.45 -11.28
CA ALA A 1067 -11.14 -1.15 -10.34
C ALA A 1067 -10.66 -1.17 -8.88
N ARG A 1068 -9.83 -2.15 -8.50
CA ARG A 1068 -9.25 -2.25 -7.15
C ARG A 1068 -8.28 -1.10 -6.87
N LEU A 1069 -7.43 -0.75 -7.83
CA LEU A 1069 -6.57 0.42 -7.80
C LEU A 1069 -7.39 1.71 -7.64
N PHE A 1070 -8.46 1.87 -8.41
CA PHE A 1070 -9.35 3.03 -8.30
C PHE A 1070 -10.01 3.12 -6.92
N GLN A 1071 -10.52 2.01 -6.38
CA GLN A 1071 -11.14 1.99 -5.05
C GLN A 1071 -10.13 2.30 -3.94
N GLY A 1072 -8.91 1.78 -4.03
CA GLY A 1072 -7.87 2.02 -3.03
C GLY A 1072 -7.26 3.42 -3.07
N ALA A 1073 -7.11 4.01 -4.27
CA ALA A 1073 -6.33 5.24 -4.45
C ALA A 1073 -7.13 6.48 -4.92
N CYS A 1074 -8.27 6.30 -5.60
CA CYS A 1074 -8.98 7.39 -6.30
C CYS A 1074 -10.42 7.63 -5.79
N ALA A 1075 -11.10 6.58 -5.31
CA ALA A 1075 -12.54 6.63 -5.04
C ALA A 1075 -12.94 7.56 -3.89
N ALA A 1076 -12.04 7.85 -2.94
CA ALA A 1076 -12.29 8.79 -1.86
C ALA A 1076 -12.64 10.21 -2.38
N CYS A 1077 -12.07 10.62 -3.52
CA CYS A 1077 -12.32 11.93 -4.14
C CYS A 1077 -13.19 11.86 -5.40
N HIS A 1078 -13.21 10.72 -6.10
CA HIS A 1078 -13.86 10.57 -7.42
C HIS A 1078 -15.03 9.56 -7.45
N GLY A 1079 -15.43 8.99 -6.32
CA GLY A 1079 -16.30 7.82 -6.24
C GLY A 1079 -17.75 8.04 -5.82
N GLY A 1080 -18.28 9.27 -5.78
CA GLY A 1080 -19.70 9.51 -5.44
C GLY A 1080 -20.01 9.72 -3.96
N GLY A 1081 -19.04 10.10 -3.12
CA GLY A 1081 -19.25 10.20 -1.67
C GLY A 1081 -18.09 10.76 -0.84
N ALA A 1082 -17.42 11.81 -1.33
CA ALA A 1082 -16.36 12.47 -0.58
C ALA A 1082 -16.89 12.95 0.78
N GLN A 1083 -16.28 12.50 1.88
CA GLN A 1083 -16.67 12.95 3.23
C GLN A 1083 -16.22 14.39 3.51
N GLU A 1084 -15.17 14.88 2.84
CA GLU A 1084 -14.67 16.26 2.93
C GLU A 1084 -14.14 16.75 1.56
N GLY A 1085 -14.71 17.83 1.02
CA GLY A 1085 -14.34 18.47 -0.26
C GLY A 1085 -15.34 18.24 -1.42
N PRO A 1086 -15.39 19.14 -2.43
CA PRO A 1086 -16.27 18.99 -3.59
C PRO A 1086 -15.81 17.84 -4.49
N GLU A 1087 -16.75 16.98 -4.84
CA GLU A 1087 -16.53 15.82 -5.71
C GLU A 1087 -16.16 16.25 -7.14
N VAL A 1088 -15.10 15.67 -7.70
CA VAL A 1088 -14.71 15.90 -9.11
C VAL A 1088 -15.21 14.73 -9.96
N ALA A 1089 -16.31 14.94 -10.67
CA ALA A 1089 -16.97 13.94 -11.49
C ALA A 1089 -16.15 13.56 -12.75
N LEU A 1090 -15.52 12.39 -12.73
CA LEU A 1090 -14.73 11.89 -13.87
C LEU A 1090 -15.57 11.64 -15.13
N ALA A 1091 -16.87 11.37 -14.98
CA ALA A 1091 -17.79 11.17 -16.11
C ALA A 1091 -17.94 12.41 -17.00
N LEU A 1092 -17.74 13.60 -16.44
CA LEU A 1092 -17.83 14.88 -17.15
C LEU A 1092 -16.45 15.40 -17.61
N ASN A 1093 -15.36 14.81 -17.13
CA ASN A 1093 -14.02 15.29 -17.39
C ASN A 1093 -13.60 15.06 -18.86
N SER A 1094 -13.27 16.14 -19.57
CA SER A 1094 -12.93 16.09 -21.00
C SER A 1094 -11.72 15.22 -21.33
N ASN A 1095 -10.75 15.08 -20.41
CA ASN A 1095 -9.57 14.22 -20.62
C ASN A 1095 -9.95 12.74 -20.66
N VAL A 1096 -10.98 12.32 -19.90
CA VAL A 1096 -11.47 10.94 -19.91
C VAL A 1096 -12.18 10.61 -21.22
N HIS A 1097 -12.70 11.62 -21.92
CA HIS A 1097 -13.41 11.49 -23.21
C HIS A 1097 -12.51 11.72 -24.44
N SER A 1098 -11.25 12.12 -24.25
CA SER A 1098 -10.30 12.33 -25.36
C SER A 1098 -10.04 11.06 -26.18
N ASP A 1099 -9.69 11.25 -27.46
CA ASP A 1099 -9.20 10.20 -28.34
C ASP A 1099 -7.77 9.73 -27.94
N ARG A 1100 -7.05 10.50 -27.12
CA ARG A 1100 -5.72 10.19 -26.60
C ARG A 1100 -5.72 10.03 -25.07
N PRO A 1101 -4.92 9.09 -24.51
CA PRO A 1101 -4.82 8.91 -23.07
C PRO A 1101 -3.91 9.94 -22.37
N ASP A 1102 -3.13 10.71 -23.13
CA ASP A 1102 -1.95 11.43 -22.64
C ASP A 1102 -2.23 12.34 -21.43
N ASN A 1103 -3.25 13.20 -21.51
CA ASN A 1103 -3.57 14.14 -20.44
C ASN A 1103 -4.01 13.41 -19.17
N LEU A 1104 -4.84 12.35 -19.29
CA LEU A 1104 -5.27 11.57 -18.11
C LEU A 1104 -4.07 10.85 -17.48
N VAL A 1105 -3.24 10.19 -18.30
CA VAL A 1105 -2.07 9.46 -17.81
C VAL A 1105 -1.07 10.39 -17.13
N ARG A 1106 -0.79 11.56 -17.71
CA ARG A 1106 0.06 12.57 -17.06
C ARG A 1106 -0.53 13.05 -15.74
N THR A 1107 -1.83 13.31 -15.68
CA THR A 1107 -2.51 13.71 -14.45
C THR A 1107 -2.39 12.63 -13.36
N ILE A 1108 -2.52 11.35 -13.72
CA ILE A 1108 -2.30 10.23 -12.78
C ILE A 1108 -0.84 10.18 -12.31
N LEU A 1109 0.13 10.33 -13.22
CA LEU A 1109 1.55 10.25 -12.89
C LEU A 1109 2.02 11.45 -12.04
N GLU A 1110 1.64 12.66 -12.42
CA GLU A 1110 2.21 13.91 -11.93
C GLU A 1110 1.34 14.56 -10.83
N GLY A 1111 0.05 14.22 -10.75
CA GLY A 1111 -0.90 14.87 -9.86
C GLY A 1111 -1.29 16.27 -10.33
N ILE A 1112 -1.90 17.05 -9.44
CA ILE A 1112 -2.30 18.45 -9.71
C ILE A 1112 -1.83 19.32 -8.54
N ARG A 1113 -0.87 20.22 -8.83
CA ARG A 1113 -0.28 21.16 -7.87
C ARG A 1113 0.03 22.52 -8.51
N PRO A 1114 -0.05 23.64 -7.76
CA PRO A 1114 -0.53 23.75 -6.37
C PRO A 1114 -2.05 23.48 -6.27
N ALA A 1115 -2.55 23.33 -5.05
CA ALA A 1115 -3.99 23.11 -4.79
C ALA A 1115 -4.87 24.15 -5.50
N ILE A 1116 -5.96 23.69 -6.11
CA ILE A 1116 -6.97 24.59 -6.66
C ILE A 1116 -7.87 25.05 -5.49
N PRO A 1117 -8.15 26.35 -5.36
CA PRO A 1117 -9.05 26.85 -4.31
C PRO A 1117 -10.35 26.03 -4.25
N GLY A 1118 -10.64 25.49 -3.07
CA GLY A 1118 -11.82 24.67 -2.80
C GLY A 1118 -11.73 23.19 -3.17
N HIS A 1119 -10.69 22.70 -3.87
CA HIS A 1119 -10.63 21.32 -4.40
C HIS A 1119 -9.40 20.49 -3.95
N GLY A 1120 -8.50 21.07 -3.15
CA GLY A 1120 -7.31 20.37 -2.62
C GLY A 1120 -6.22 20.09 -3.66
N GLU A 1121 -5.17 19.34 -3.26
CA GLU A 1121 -4.15 18.82 -4.18
C GLU A 1121 -4.46 17.38 -4.58
N MET A 1122 -4.23 17.04 -5.85
CA MET A 1122 -4.24 15.64 -6.29
C MET A 1122 -2.81 15.09 -6.21
N PRO A 1123 -2.55 13.99 -5.47
CA PRO A 1123 -1.23 13.37 -5.43
C PRO A 1123 -0.86 12.76 -6.79
N GLY A 1124 0.44 12.77 -7.12
CA GLY A 1124 0.98 12.06 -8.29
C GLY A 1124 1.38 10.63 -7.94
N PHE A 1125 1.03 9.68 -8.80
CA PHE A 1125 1.27 8.24 -8.60
C PHE A 1125 2.47 7.70 -9.38
N ARG A 1126 3.31 8.57 -9.95
CA ARG A 1126 4.55 8.18 -10.65
C ARG A 1126 5.51 7.37 -9.76
N GLY A 1127 5.57 7.62 -8.46
CA GLY A 1127 6.39 6.83 -7.54
C GLY A 1127 5.73 5.51 -7.10
N SER A 1128 4.39 5.51 -6.99
CA SER A 1128 3.64 4.50 -6.25
C SER A 1128 2.98 3.42 -7.11
N LEU A 1129 2.70 3.72 -8.38
CA LEU A 1129 2.11 2.78 -9.33
C LEU A 1129 3.07 2.47 -10.47
N SER A 1130 3.09 1.22 -10.91
CA SER A 1130 3.83 0.76 -12.07
C SER A 1130 3.19 1.19 -13.40
N ASP A 1131 3.90 0.99 -14.52
CA ASP A 1131 3.33 1.24 -15.86
C ASP A 1131 2.11 0.37 -16.14
N ARG A 1132 2.13 -0.88 -15.69
CA ARG A 1132 1.03 -1.82 -15.84
C ARG A 1132 -0.17 -1.39 -14.98
N GLN A 1133 0.06 -1.03 -13.72
CA GLN A 1133 -1.00 -0.53 -12.83
C GLN A 1133 -1.64 0.77 -13.36
N VAL A 1134 -0.83 1.72 -13.86
CA VAL A 1134 -1.36 2.95 -14.48
C VAL A 1134 -2.15 2.65 -15.75
N THR A 1135 -1.72 1.66 -16.55
CA THR A 1135 -2.45 1.20 -17.73
C THR A 1135 -3.82 0.64 -17.34
N GLU A 1136 -3.85 -0.29 -16.38
CA GLU A 1136 -5.09 -0.92 -15.89
C GLU A 1136 -6.05 0.11 -15.27
N LEU A 1137 -5.52 1.04 -14.46
CA LEU A 1137 -6.28 2.13 -13.86
C LEU A 1137 -6.87 3.07 -14.92
N ALA A 1138 -6.08 3.51 -15.90
CA ALA A 1138 -6.55 4.39 -16.96
C ALA A 1138 -7.58 3.70 -17.86
N ALA A 1139 -7.38 2.40 -18.18
CA ALA A 1139 -8.35 1.61 -18.93
C ALA A 1139 -9.68 1.46 -18.17
N PHE A 1140 -9.61 1.21 -16.86
CA PHE A 1140 -10.80 1.17 -15.99
C PHE A 1140 -11.53 2.52 -15.96
N ILE A 1141 -10.82 3.63 -15.75
CA ILE A 1141 -11.40 4.98 -15.73
C ILE A 1141 -12.12 5.26 -17.06
N ARG A 1142 -11.48 4.97 -18.20
CA ARG A 1142 -12.09 5.13 -19.53
C ARG A 1142 -13.33 4.27 -19.70
N GLY A 1143 -13.26 2.99 -19.35
CA GLY A 1143 -14.36 2.05 -19.50
C GLY A 1143 -15.57 2.36 -18.63
N ASN A 1144 -15.33 2.89 -17.42
CA ASN A 1144 -16.39 3.15 -16.45
C ASN A 1144 -17.00 4.56 -16.58
N PHE A 1145 -16.18 5.58 -16.85
CA PHE A 1145 -16.61 6.98 -16.86
C PHE A 1145 -16.80 7.56 -18.28
N ALA A 1146 -16.37 6.85 -19.32
CA ALA A 1146 -16.68 7.18 -20.72
C ALA A 1146 -17.05 5.94 -21.56
N PRO A 1147 -18.05 5.15 -21.15
CA PRO A 1147 -18.40 3.87 -21.79
C PRO A 1147 -18.83 4.01 -23.26
N GLY A 1148 -19.30 5.18 -23.68
CA GLY A 1148 -19.64 5.49 -25.08
C GLY A 1148 -18.43 5.70 -26.00
N ARG A 1149 -17.21 5.69 -25.45
CA ARG A 1149 -15.97 5.89 -26.21
C ARG A 1149 -15.18 4.59 -26.35
N PRO A 1150 -14.47 4.38 -27.48
CA PRO A 1150 -13.61 3.21 -27.62
C PRO A 1150 -12.45 3.26 -26.62
N ALA A 1151 -11.96 2.07 -26.26
CA ALA A 1151 -10.70 1.92 -25.51
C ALA A 1151 -9.53 2.56 -26.28
N TRP A 1152 -8.57 3.14 -25.57
CA TRP A 1152 -7.39 3.73 -26.20
C TRP A 1152 -6.50 2.64 -26.83
N GLY A 1153 -5.94 2.93 -28.00
CA GLY A 1153 -5.02 2.03 -28.68
C GLY A 1153 -3.61 2.06 -28.05
N ASP A 1154 -3.05 0.87 -27.78
CA ASP A 1154 -1.68 0.68 -27.25
C ASP A 1154 -1.36 1.54 -26.01
N LEU A 1155 -2.29 1.51 -25.03
CA LEU A 1155 -2.19 2.25 -23.77
C LEU A 1155 -0.88 1.97 -22.99
N PRO A 1156 -0.37 0.71 -22.87
CA PRO A 1156 0.90 0.45 -22.18
C PRO A 1156 2.07 1.26 -22.75
N LYS A 1157 2.16 1.37 -24.08
CA LYS A 1157 3.21 2.13 -24.75
C LYS A 1157 3.06 3.64 -24.51
N ALA A 1158 1.82 4.14 -24.44
CA ALA A 1158 1.57 5.54 -24.11
C ALA A 1158 2.01 5.85 -22.68
N VAL A 1159 1.70 4.98 -21.71
CA VAL A 1159 2.12 5.11 -20.31
C VAL A 1159 3.64 5.12 -20.20
N ALA A 1160 4.32 4.12 -20.77
CA ALA A 1160 5.78 4.05 -20.75
C ALA A 1160 6.45 5.29 -21.39
N ARG A 1161 5.90 5.79 -22.51
CA ARG A 1161 6.40 7.03 -23.14
C ARG A 1161 6.27 8.24 -22.21
N LEU A 1162 5.12 8.40 -21.56
CA LEU A 1162 4.82 9.56 -20.71
C LEU A 1162 5.57 9.51 -19.38
N ARG A 1163 5.80 8.31 -18.83
CA ARG A 1163 6.66 8.15 -17.66
C ARG A 1163 8.11 8.46 -17.96
N ASN A 1164 8.63 8.11 -19.14
CA ASN A 1164 10.00 8.43 -19.51
C ASN A 1164 10.21 9.88 -19.98
N ALA A 1165 9.13 10.64 -20.21
CA ALA A 1165 9.22 12.07 -20.46
C ALA A 1165 9.60 12.81 -19.16
N ALA A 1166 10.36 13.90 -19.29
CA ALA A 1166 10.67 14.78 -18.16
C ALA A 1166 9.34 15.26 -17.51
N PRO A 1167 9.26 15.30 -16.16
CA PRO A 1167 8.14 15.94 -15.48
C PRO A 1167 8.06 17.41 -15.93
N HIS A 1168 6.86 17.90 -16.22
CA HIS A 1168 6.62 19.29 -16.63
C HIS A 1168 6.45 20.23 -15.45
#